data_AF-A0A812NDB0-F1
#
_entry.id   AF-A0A812NDB0-F1
#
_cell.length_a   1.000
_cell.length_b   1.000
_cell.length_c   1.000
_cell.angle_alpha   90.00
_cell.angle_beta   90.00
_cell.angle_gamma   90.00
#
_symmetry.space_group_name_H-M   'P 1'
#
loop_
_entity.id
_entity.type
_entity.pdbx_description
1 polymer ?
#
loop_
_entity_poly.entity_id
_entity_poly.type
_entity_poly.pdbx_seq_one_letter_code
_entity_poly.pdbx_strand_id
1 'polypeptide(L)'
;MNPMASAILAAIPCPNGSSTSETPRRMSEAATPCLGSVCSLKPQQWRPGSYFMVCAVHAIVTASLFPTAYELRNDDFIFRGSCGLLDKCLFCVMMLASFLAGCMAAFLIKRVDASGHARSACGYAVVNWAQSLVASWNLQNKSCSPTFDRENGQHFTHRLEDSFLEWWLPTVLYGRLVLYLFCLFWMQMLIASRLESLERSSNRKYNSACFRKLVGMQVFGFMLSAVAFVVLLAAQQGHELSDIVRDEWATCAYRAAFVTTAMTWLFNLVASMVAIFSLARSFLDLKRVARVAETTDTAMVVILSLRRARRFAALQATGVSISLFLTILAVPAIELGLHRQPHPAPSPVGDPSLEVLAAGDNQIQVVLVWVSLVIQACDFLGNSAAALLLSGSHRLPVDSRTSQNTTCQRCLPRAAPSIEKAWDPAWKAKVEELSLRGMTLRSLFHFYEAELRSMPDWTYAPKEHKTRDVVRRVIIPLTSSQESSYVVSVLNRDGARNAEVMVTHNWGNCFKDLLAAVVSDALNECSFTLAAKLLEDDWQFLFEILRQSGRLDVTYWICAFAVNQHICICHSNPCDRDPFTDELHPVCNCGSVNIFDPDGTSIASEINKFDDMMYHLATTGGCRQVIAVDQAFDLFTRAWCVAEIAEAKRLQMNQTLKLSSRAAIMQRARSLENLDVQSMRATSEADKQLILSKIQRTTSINKFNTELQSLVLDQRSGLLASWHAMDSVQQVGEVGRLIRWGLADAGTGKVWKAWEAHE
;
A
#
# COMPACT_ATOMS: atom_id res chain seq x y z
N MET A 1 -23.17 6.77 -8.98
CA MET A 1 -22.91 7.26 -7.61
C MET A 1 -21.41 7.03 -7.36
N ASN A 2 -20.48 7.98 -7.52
CA ASN A 2 -20.41 9.33 -6.97
C ASN A 2 -19.35 10.15 -7.76
N PRO A 3 -19.67 11.31 -8.37
CA PRO A 3 -18.69 12.24 -8.93
C PRO A 3 -18.68 13.54 -8.13
N MET A 4 -17.75 13.72 -7.16
CA MET A 4 -17.63 15.02 -6.48
C MET A 4 -16.23 15.31 -5.90
N ALA A 5 -15.16 14.73 -6.48
CA ALA A 5 -13.79 14.90 -5.97
C ALA A 5 -12.79 15.53 -6.96
N SER A 6 -13.25 16.14 -8.07
CA SER A 6 -12.36 16.56 -9.17
C SER A 6 -12.20 18.07 -9.38
N ALA A 7 -12.66 18.95 -8.46
CA ALA A 7 -12.86 20.37 -8.78
C ALA A 7 -11.94 21.40 -8.08
N ILE A 8 -10.79 21.05 -7.48
CA ILE A 8 -9.96 22.03 -6.74
C ILE A 8 -8.51 22.20 -7.27
N LEU A 9 -8.14 21.66 -8.43
CA LEU A 9 -6.73 21.72 -8.91
C LEU A 9 -6.50 22.24 -10.34
N ALA A 10 -7.42 23.02 -10.93
CA ALA A 10 -7.25 23.54 -12.29
C ALA A 10 -7.30 25.08 -12.33
N ALA A 11 -6.14 25.75 -12.20
CA ALA A 11 -5.96 27.13 -12.63
C ALA A 11 -4.46 27.52 -12.72
N ILE A 12 -3.74 27.08 -13.77
CA ILE A 12 -2.53 27.75 -14.27
C ILE A 12 -2.48 27.55 -15.80
N PRO A 13 -2.35 28.61 -16.63
CA PRO A 13 -2.30 28.49 -18.09
C PRO A 13 -0.92 28.02 -18.58
N CYS A 14 -0.91 27.08 -19.53
CA CYS A 14 0.29 26.70 -20.29
C CYS A 14 0.53 27.70 -21.44
N PRO A 15 1.78 28.11 -21.70
CA PRO A 15 2.09 28.90 -22.89
C PRO A 15 2.25 27.98 -24.12
N ASN A 16 1.70 28.44 -25.24
CA ASN A 16 1.91 27.90 -26.58
C ASN A 16 3.39 28.02 -26.98
N GLY A 17 3.97 26.93 -27.48
CA GLY A 17 5.29 26.89 -28.10
C GLY A 17 5.21 26.16 -29.43
N SER A 18 5.31 26.94 -30.50
CA SER A 18 5.20 26.56 -31.91
C SER A 18 6.34 25.67 -32.40
N SER A 19 5.99 24.87 -33.40
CA SER A 19 6.82 24.09 -34.32
C SER A 19 7.99 24.84 -34.94
N THR A 20 9.14 24.17 -35.09
CA THR A 20 9.93 24.21 -36.33
C THR A 20 10.63 22.88 -36.58
N SER A 21 10.56 22.49 -37.85
CA SER A 21 11.22 21.36 -38.53
C SER A 21 12.72 21.56 -38.67
N GLU A 22 13.51 20.48 -38.67
CA GLU A 22 14.62 20.32 -39.62
C GLU A 22 15.14 18.87 -39.71
N THR A 23 15.44 18.49 -40.95
CA THR A 23 15.86 17.18 -41.48
C THR A 23 17.40 16.98 -41.44
N PRO A 24 17.94 15.79 -41.80
CA PRO A 24 19.07 15.17 -41.11
C PRO A 24 20.44 15.42 -41.76
N ARG A 25 21.52 15.22 -40.99
CA ARG A 25 22.89 15.11 -41.52
C ARG A 25 23.61 13.85 -41.03
N ARG A 26 24.13 13.10 -42.01
CA ARG A 26 25.12 12.01 -41.90
C ARG A 26 26.47 12.51 -41.39
N MET A 27 27.18 11.65 -40.65
CA MET A 27 28.62 11.27 -40.77
C MET A 27 29.00 10.42 -39.54
N SER A 28 29.25 9.12 -39.68
CA SER A 28 30.55 8.44 -39.92
C SER A 28 31.51 8.41 -38.72
N GLU A 29 31.77 7.19 -38.25
CA GLU A 29 33.03 6.63 -37.70
C GLU A 29 33.90 7.45 -36.75
N ALA A 30 34.12 6.92 -35.53
CA ALA A 30 35.42 6.41 -35.08
C ALA A 30 35.34 5.97 -33.61
N ALA A 31 35.86 4.77 -33.33
CA ALA A 31 35.99 4.19 -32.00
C ALA A 31 37.22 4.74 -31.26
N THR A 32 37.09 5.00 -29.95
CA THR A 32 38.20 4.94 -28.98
C THR A 32 37.63 4.78 -27.56
N PRO A 33 38.23 3.95 -26.68
CA PRO A 33 37.67 3.66 -25.35
C PRO A 33 38.19 4.68 -24.32
N CYS A 34 37.29 5.44 -23.70
CA CYS A 34 37.65 6.33 -22.59
C CYS A 34 37.50 5.60 -21.24
N LEU A 35 38.61 5.58 -20.51
CA LEU A 35 38.72 5.21 -19.10
C LEU A 35 37.68 5.94 -18.23
N GLY A 36 37.16 5.20 -17.26
CA GLY A 36 36.11 5.61 -16.33
C GLY A 36 36.42 6.92 -15.60
N SER A 37 35.56 7.91 -15.83
CA SER A 37 35.37 9.00 -14.88
C SER A 37 34.43 8.50 -13.79
N VAL A 38 34.92 8.52 -12.56
CA VAL A 38 34.10 8.38 -11.35
C VAL A 38 33.07 9.50 -11.40
N CYS A 39 31.79 9.14 -11.59
CA CYS A 39 30.69 10.08 -11.50
C CYS A 39 30.69 10.71 -10.10
N SER A 40 31.27 11.90 -10.00
CA SER A 40 31.05 12.85 -8.93
C SER A 40 29.55 13.08 -8.80
N LEU A 41 28.95 12.46 -7.78
CA LEU A 41 27.61 12.75 -7.30
C LEU A 41 27.58 14.23 -6.92
N LYS A 42 27.13 15.08 -7.86
CA LYS A 42 26.89 16.49 -7.56
C LYS A 42 25.93 16.58 -6.36
N PRO A 43 26.24 17.34 -5.31
CA PRO A 43 25.35 17.52 -4.18
C PRO A 43 24.03 18.10 -4.69
N GLN A 44 22.96 17.31 -4.51
CA GLN A 44 21.64 17.58 -5.04
C GLN A 44 21.11 18.91 -4.50
N GLN A 45 20.69 19.79 -5.43
CA GLN A 45 20.13 21.09 -5.14
C GLN A 45 18.76 20.91 -4.48
N TRP A 46 18.72 21.05 -3.15
CA TRP A 46 17.51 21.05 -2.35
C TRP A 46 16.52 22.07 -2.93
N ARG A 47 15.34 21.64 -3.37
CA ARG A 47 14.24 22.58 -3.64
C ARG A 47 13.52 22.87 -2.32
N PRO A 48 13.63 24.09 -1.75
CA PRO A 48 13.06 24.45 -0.46
C PRO A 48 11.53 24.63 -0.49
N GLY A 49 10.88 24.50 -1.66
CA GLY A 49 9.50 24.96 -1.90
C GLY A 49 8.45 24.56 -0.85
N SER A 50 8.35 23.28 -0.44
CA SER A 50 7.31 22.88 0.52
C SER A 50 7.57 23.38 1.94
N TYR A 51 8.81 23.33 2.42
CA TYR A 51 9.16 23.89 3.73
C TYR A 51 9.09 25.42 3.73
N PHE A 52 9.51 26.05 2.63
CA PHE A 52 9.36 27.49 2.45
C PHE A 52 7.90 27.92 2.48
N MET A 53 7.00 27.16 1.83
CA MET A 53 5.56 27.42 1.89
C MET A 53 5.03 27.32 3.34
N VAL A 54 5.44 26.29 4.09
CA VAL A 54 5.08 26.18 5.52
C VAL A 54 5.58 27.39 6.31
N CYS A 55 6.84 27.77 6.15
CA CYS A 55 7.41 28.95 6.81
C CYS A 55 6.69 30.24 6.43
N ALA A 56 6.36 30.44 5.15
CA ALA A 56 5.68 31.63 4.66
C ALA A 56 4.26 31.73 5.21
N VAL A 57 3.48 30.63 5.14
CA VAL A 57 2.14 30.57 5.73
C VAL A 57 2.19 30.84 7.24
N HIS A 58 3.14 30.22 7.95
CA HIS A 58 3.31 30.45 9.39
C HIS A 58 3.73 31.87 9.73
N ALA A 59 4.63 32.49 8.97
CA ALA A 59 5.04 33.88 9.17
C ALA A 59 3.85 34.84 8.98
N ILE A 60 3.05 34.64 7.93
CA ILE A 60 1.84 35.44 7.66
C ILE A 60 0.83 35.26 8.81
N VAL A 61 0.50 34.01 9.16
CA VAL A 61 -0.47 33.72 10.22
C VAL A 61 0.01 34.24 11.57
N THR A 62 1.30 34.09 11.89
CA THR A 62 1.87 34.65 13.13
C THR A 62 1.76 36.17 13.11
N ALA A 63 2.17 36.85 12.03
CA ALA A 63 2.12 38.30 11.94
C ALA A 63 0.68 38.84 12.03
N SER A 64 -0.30 38.14 11.44
CA SER A 64 -1.71 38.54 11.47
C SER A 64 -2.39 38.27 12.82
N LEU A 65 -2.00 37.20 13.50
CA LEU A 65 -2.68 36.73 14.72
C LEU A 65 -1.93 37.03 16.02
N PHE A 66 -0.70 37.55 15.95
CA PHE A 66 0.10 37.81 17.16
C PHE A 66 -0.65 38.80 18.07
N PRO A 67 -0.84 38.48 19.36
CA PRO A 67 -1.48 39.39 20.29
C PRO A 67 -0.67 40.69 20.40
N THR A 68 -1.12 41.75 19.74
CA THR A 68 -0.52 43.08 19.89
C THR A 68 -0.78 43.56 21.31
N ALA A 69 0.27 43.99 22.01
CA ALA A 69 0.09 44.64 23.29
C ALA A 69 -0.63 45.96 23.00
N TYR A 70 -1.90 46.07 23.39
CA TYR A 70 -2.50 47.38 23.56
C TYR A 70 -1.76 48.03 24.74
N GLU A 71 -0.81 48.91 24.43
CA GLU A 71 -0.26 49.85 25.41
C GLU A 71 -1.37 50.83 25.78
N LEU A 72 -2.23 50.43 26.73
CA LEU A 72 -3.07 51.37 27.44
C LEU A 72 -2.15 52.17 28.36
N ARG A 73 -1.73 53.33 27.83
CA ARG A 73 -1.02 54.39 28.55
C ARG A 73 -1.98 55.03 29.55
N ASN A 74 -2.15 54.42 30.72
CA ASN A 74 -2.75 55.06 31.89
C ASN A 74 -1.96 54.63 33.13
N ASP A 75 -1.46 55.63 33.87
CA ASP A 75 -0.45 55.52 34.92
C ASP A 75 -0.93 54.87 36.23
N ASP A 76 -2.16 54.36 36.33
CA ASP A 76 -2.71 53.86 37.59
C ASP A 76 -3.43 52.51 37.43
N PHE A 77 -2.71 51.38 37.58
CA PHE A 77 -3.06 50.22 38.43
C PHE A 77 -2.17 48.99 38.15
N ILE A 78 -1.47 48.50 39.18
CA ILE A 78 -0.39 47.50 39.10
C ILE A 78 -0.85 46.01 38.94
N PHE A 79 -2.14 45.69 38.84
CA PHE A 79 -2.60 44.29 39.00
C PHE A 79 -3.20 43.56 37.78
N ARG A 80 -3.02 44.04 36.53
CA ARG A 80 -3.53 43.36 35.31
C ARG A 80 -2.48 42.63 34.43
N GLY A 81 -1.23 42.48 34.90
CA GLY A 81 -0.11 41.99 34.05
C GLY A 81 -0.09 40.48 33.70
N SER A 82 -0.81 39.62 34.40
CA SER A 82 -0.60 38.16 34.31
C SER A 82 -1.25 37.50 33.08
N CYS A 83 -2.41 37.98 32.64
CA CYS A 83 -3.18 37.34 31.57
C CYS A 83 -2.50 37.48 30.20
N GLY A 84 -1.90 38.65 29.91
CA GLY A 84 -1.30 38.93 28.61
C GLY A 84 -0.04 38.12 28.30
N LEU A 85 0.78 37.80 29.31
CA LEU A 85 1.97 36.97 29.09
C LEU A 85 1.59 35.51 28.79
N LEU A 86 0.63 34.97 29.55
CA LEU A 86 0.19 33.59 29.39
C LEU A 86 -0.50 33.37 28.03
N ASP A 87 -1.35 34.31 27.59
CA ASP A 87 -2.02 34.27 26.28
C ASP A 87 -0.98 34.22 25.14
N LYS A 88 0.04 35.09 25.24
CA LYS A 88 1.18 35.10 24.30
C LYS A 88 1.96 33.80 24.34
N CYS A 89 2.24 33.26 25.52
CA CYS A 89 2.94 31.99 25.65
C CYS A 89 2.17 30.84 25.00
N LEU A 90 0.86 30.73 25.24
CA LEU A 90 0.06 29.69 24.59
C LEU A 90 -0.08 29.87 23.10
N PHE A 91 -0.27 31.11 22.63
CA PHE A 91 -0.25 31.39 21.20
C PHE A 91 1.06 30.90 20.57
N CYS A 92 2.20 31.21 21.18
CA CYS A 92 3.51 30.73 20.74
C CYS A 92 3.61 29.19 20.76
N VAL A 93 3.10 28.52 21.79
CA VAL A 93 3.10 27.05 21.87
C VAL A 93 2.23 26.44 20.75
N MET A 94 1.04 26.97 20.51
CA MET A 94 0.13 26.52 19.45
C MET A 94 0.72 26.75 18.06
N MET A 95 1.32 27.92 17.83
CA MET A 95 2.00 28.23 16.57
C MET A 95 3.22 27.33 16.34
N LEU A 96 4.01 27.05 17.38
CA LEU A 96 5.13 26.11 17.29
C LEU A 96 4.64 24.68 16.98
N ALA A 97 3.59 24.21 17.66
CA ALA A 97 3.00 22.89 17.41
C ALA A 97 2.48 22.78 15.96
N SER A 98 1.77 23.81 15.50
CA SER A 98 1.28 23.92 14.12
C SER A 98 2.42 24.01 13.10
N PHE A 99 3.54 24.65 13.42
CA PHE A 99 4.72 24.75 12.56
C PHE A 99 5.39 23.38 12.38
N LEU A 100 5.56 22.65 13.48
CA LEU A 100 6.09 21.30 13.46
C LEU A 100 5.16 20.35 12.68
N ALA A 101 3.84 20.45 12.87
CA ALA A 101 2.85 19.70 12.09
C ALA A 101 2.97 20.02 10.58
N GLY A 102 3.09 21.30 10.23
CA GLY A 102 3.34 21.75 8.85
C GLY A 102 4.64 21.20 8.27
N CYS A 103 5.73 21.18 9.04
CA CYS A 103 7.01 20.58 8.62
C CYS A 103 6.88 19.08 8.34
N MET A 104 6.11 18.34 9.16
CA MET A 104 5.82 16.93 8.93
C MET A 104 4.96 16.72 7.68
N ALA A 105 3.96 17.57 7.45
CA ALA A 105 3.17 17.55 6.22
C ALA A 105 4.05 17.82 4.99
N ALA A 106 4.92 18.83 5.03
CA ALA A 106 5.86 19.14 3.96
C ALA A 106 6.85 17.99 3.69
N PHE A 107 7.28 17.27 4.74
CA PHE A 107 8.08 16.06 4.61
C PHE A 107 7.32 14.96 3.86
N LEU A 108 6.06 14.71 4.24
CA LEU A 108 5.20 13.70 3.61
C LEU A 108 4.83 14.05 2.17
N ILE A 109 4.61 15.34 1.84
CA ILE A 109 4.37 15.82 0.48
C ILE A 109 5.52 15.43 -0.45
N LYS A 110 6.77 15.52 0.03
CA LYS A 110 7.94 15.09 -0.77
C LYS A 110 7.96 13.59 -1.05
N ARG A 111 7.21 12.79 -0.29
CA ARG A 111 7.15 11.32 -0.37
C ARG A 111 5.77 10.78 -0.75
N VAL A 112 4.86 11.66 -1.16
CA VAL A 112 3.46 11.35 -1.50
C VAL A 112 3.35 10.33 -2.64
N ASP A 113 4.34 10.31 -3.53
CA ASP A 113 4.36 9.42 -4.70
C ASP A 113 4.85 8.01 -4.36
N ALA A 114 5.45 7.80 -3.19
CA ALA A 114 6.11 6.53 -2.90
C ALA A 114 5.13 5.40 -2.62
N SER A 115 3.92 5.70 -2.14
CA SER A 115 2.83 4.72 -2.02
C SER A 115 1.47 5.39 -1.87
N GLY A 116 0.40 4.66 -2.18
CA GLY A 116 -0.96 5.12 -1.90
C GLY A 116 -1.19 5.39 -0.40
N HIS A 117 -0.52 4.64 0.48
CA HIS A 117 -0.60 4.85 1.92
C HIS A 117 0.12 6.13 2.37
N ALA A 118 1.32 6.41 1.82
CA ALA A 118 2.03 7.66 2.05
C ALA A 118 1.23 8.87 1.54
N ARG A 119 0.56 8.73 0.39
CA ARG A 119 -0.36 9.75 -0.12
C ARG A 119 -1.51 10.03 0.84
N SER A 120 -2.12 8.98 1.36
CA SER A 120 -3.19 9.09 2.35
C SER A 120 -2.68 9.77 3.64
N ALA A 121 -1.53 9.35 4.18
CA ALA A 121 -0.94 9.97 5.36
C ALA A 121 -0.54 11.44 5.14
N CYS A 122 -0.08 11.79 3.94
CA CYS A 122 0.19 13.17 3.54
C CYS A 122 -1.10 14.00 3.55
N GLY A 123 -2.19 13.49 2.98
CA GLY A 123 -3.50 14.15 3.00
C GLY A 123 -3.95 14.43 4.43
N TYR A 124 -3.87 13.43 5.31
CA TYR A 124 -4.13 13.60 6.73
C TYR A 124 -3.26 14.69 7.38
N ALA A 125 -1.94 14.66 7.17
CA ALA A 125 -1.03 15.61 7.80
C ALA A 125 -1.29 17.06 7.36
N VAL A 126 -1.69 17.27 6.10
CA VAL A 126 -2.09 18.60 5.59
C VAL A 126 -3.36 19.09 6.29
N VAL A 127 -4.35 18.22 6.47
CA VAL A 127 -5.62 18.59 7.14
C VAL A 127 -5.36 18.85 8.63
N ASN A 128 -4.54 18.04 9.28
CA ASN A 128 -4.13 18.25 10.68
C ASN A 128 -3.38 19.58 10.86
N TRP A 129 -2.54 19.95 9.91
CA TRP A 129 -1.89 21.27 9.89
C TRP A 129 -2.88 22.42 9.65
N ALA A 130 -3.83 22.26 8.72
CA ALA A 130 -4.87 23.28 8.51
C ALA A 130 -5.72 23.47 9.77
N GLN A 131 -6.08 22.37 10.44
CA GLN A 131 -6.81 22.39 11.70
C GLN A 131 -6.02 23.10 12.81
N SER A 132 -4.70 22.92 12.87
CA SER A 132 -3.86 23.60 13.86
C SER A 132 -3.74 25.10 13.61
N LEU A 133 -3.76 25.55 12.34
CA LEU A 133 -3.83 26.97 12.01
C LEU A 133 -5.17 27.60 12.41
N VAL A 134 -6.28 26.92 12.13
CA VAL A 134 -7.63 27.38 12.54
C VAL A 134 -7.74 27.44 14.06
N ALA A 135 -7.11 26.51 14.78
CA ALA A 135 -7.08 26.53 16.24
C ALA A 135 -6.39 27.78 16.82
N SER A 136 -5.30 28.24 16.19
CA SER A 136 -4.58 29.45 16.61
C SER A 136 -5.39 30.74 16.40
N TRP A 137 -6.28 30.78 15.39
CA TRP A 137 -7.15 31.93 15.12
C TRP A 137 -8.07 32.26 16.30
N ASN A 138 -8.55 31.25 17.02
CA ASN A 138 -9.48 31.44 18.15
C ASN A 138 -8.87 32.16 19.35
N LEU A 139 -7.54 32.25 19.45
CA LEU A 139 -6.86 32.92 20.55
C LEU A 139 -6.89 34.45 20.44
N GLN A 140 -6.92 35.00 19.22
CA GLN A 140 -6.85 36.45 19.01
C GLN A 140 -8.15 37.17 19.43
N ASN A 141 -9.30 36.55 19.21
CA ASN A 141 -10.60 37.20 19.43
C ASN A 141 -11.07 37.22 20.90
N LYS A 142 -10.33 36.60 21.83
CA LYS A 142 -10.71 36.55 23.26
C LYS A 142 -10.02 37.60 24.12
N SER A 143 -8.85 38.09 23.72
CA SER A 143 -8.10 39.07 24.51
C SER A 143 -8.57 40.48 24.15
N CYS A 144 -9.25 41.13 25.11
CA CYS A 144 -9.56 42.57 25.14
C CYS A 144 -10.85 43.02 24.43
N SER A 145 -12.01 42.58 24.91
CA SER A 145 -13.16 43.51 24.93
C SER A 145 -13.12 44.25 26.29
N PRO A 146 -12.85 45.56 26.33
CA PRO A 146 -12.78 46.30 27.57
C PRO A 146 -14.14 46.28 28.25
N THR A 147 -14.21 45.64 29.41
CA THR A 147 -15.35 45.74 30.32
C THR A 147 -15.55 47.20 30.71
N PHE A 148 -16.58 47.81 30.12
CA PHE A 148 -17.45 48.85 30.70
C PHE A 148 -16.76 49.79 31.71
N ASP A 149 -16.28 50.94 31.23
CA ASP A 149 -16.11 52.10 32.09
C ASP A 149 -17.50 52.56 32.55
N ARG A 150 -17.85 52.18 33.78
CA ARG A 150 -19.16 52.44 34.40
C ARG A 150 -19.37 53.92 34.78
N GLU A 151 -18.36 54.76 34.65
CA GLU A 151 -18.40 56.12 35.23
C GLU A 151 -18.99 57.21 34.33
N ASN A 152 -19.09 57.01 33.01
CA ASN A 152 -19.71 58.00 32.13
C ASN A 152 -20.91 57.38 31.41
N GLY A 153 -22.12 57.65 31.89
CA GLY A 153 -23.41 57.13 31.39
C GLY A 153 -23.79 57.49 29.93
N GLN A 154 -22.84 57.53 29.01
CA GLN A 154 -23.09 57.63 27.58
C GLN A 154 -23.07 56.22 26.98
N HIS A 155 -24.27 55.69 26.74
CA HIS A 155 -24.52 54.50 25.93
C HIS A 155 -24.06 54.74 24.49
N PHE A 156 -22.77 54.55 24.21
CA PHE A 156 -22.30 54.45 22.83
C PHE A 156 -22.63 53.06 22.32
N THR A 157 -23.67 52.97 21.50
CA THR A 157 -24.17 51.74 20.89
C THR A 157 -23.21 51.23 19.81
N HIS A 158 -22.17 50.49 20.18
CA HIS A 158 -21.37 49.65 19.26
C HIS A 158 -22.11 48.34 18.89
N ARG A 159 -23.42 48.43 18.62
CA ARG A 159 -24.32 47.26 18.42
C ARG A 159 -23.98 46.44 17.16
N LEU A 160 -23.20 47.00 16.23
CA LEU A 160 -22.83 46.34 14.97
C LEU A 160 -21.64 45.37 15.08
N GLU A 161 -20.70 45.59 16.01
CA GLU A 161 -19.55 44.69 16.18
C GLU A 161 -19.87 43.46 17.04
N ASP A 162 -20.74 43.62 18.04
CA ASP A 162 -21.18 42.50 18.89
C ASP A 162 -21.93 41.43 18.07
N SER A 163 -22.72 41.86 17.08
CA SER A 163 -23.47 40.96 16.21
C SER A 163 -22.54 40.06 15.38
N PHE A 164 -21.42 40.59 14.87
CA PHE A 164 -20.50 39.80 14.05
C PHE A 164 -19.73 38.76 14.88
N LEU A 165 -19.30 39.13 16.09
CA LEU A 165 -18.54 38.24 16.97
C LEU A 165 -19.40 37.05 17.46
N GLU A 166 -20.69 37.27 17.73
CA GLU A 166 -21.61 36.23 18.20
C GLU A 166 -21.79 35.08 17.19
N TRP A 167 -21.82 35.36 15.89
CA TRP A 167 -21.99 34.32 14.86
C TRP A 167 -20.67 33.71 14.38
N TRP A 168 -19.60 34.50 14.38
CA TRP A 168 -18.32 34.07 13.84
C TRP A 168 -17.66 33.00 14.71
N LEU A 169 -17.66 33.17 16.04
CA LEU A 169 -16.98 32.25 16.96
C LEU A 169 -17.57 30.82 16.92
N PRO A 170 -18.90 30.60 16.98
CA PRO A 170 -19.49 29.27 16.81
C PRO A 170 -19.16 28.64 15.44
N THR A 171 -19.16 29.46 14.38
CA THR A 171 -18.84 28.99 13.02
C THR A 171 -17.41 28.46 12.94
N VAL A 172 -16.43 29.18 13.52
CA VAL A 172 -15.02 28.73 13.55
C VAL A 172 -14.85 27.51 14.44
N LEU A 173 -15.49 27.46 15.61
CA LEU A 173 -15.44 26.30 16.50
C LEU A 173 -16.05 25.05 15.84
N TYR A 174 -17.13 25.20 15.09
CA TYR A 174 -17.73 24.10 14.36
C TYR A 174 -16.88 23.65 13.18
N GLY A 175 -16.36 24.58 12.37
CA GLY A 175 -15.44 24.26 11.28
C GLY A 175 -14.21 23.49 11.80
N ARG A 176 -13.73 23.86 12.98
CA ARG A 176 -12.66 23.14 13.69
C ARG A 176 -13.07 21.73 14.11
N LEU A 177 -14.26 21.56 14.68
CA LEU A 177 -14.80 20.24 15.05
C LEU A 177 -14.91 19.33 13.82
N VAL A 178 -15.40 19.85 12.69
CA VAL A 178 -15.49 19.13 11.42
C VAL A 178 -14.12 18.68 10.93
N LEU A 179 -13.13 19.58 10.90
CA LEU A 179 -11.75 19.23 10.53
C LEU A 179 -11.17 18.17 11.46
N TYR A 180 -11.46 18.27 12.76
CA TYR A 180 -11.01 17.29 13.75
C TYR A 180 -11.61 15.89 13.52
N LEU A 181 -12.93 15.81 13.33
CA LEU A 181 -13.63 14.56 13.02
C LEU A 181 -13.12 13.95 11.70
N PHE A 182 -12.85 14.79 10.71
CA PHE A 182 -12.27 14.37 9.44
C PHE A 182 -10.86 13.79 9.60
N CYS A 183 -10.02 14.44 10.41
CA CYS A 183 -8.70 13.91 10.80
C CYS A 183 -8.85 12.54 11.47
N LEU A 184 -9.70 12.42 12.50
CA LEU A 184 -9.91 11.16 13.22
C LEU A 184 -10.32 10.02 12.28
N PHE A 185 -11.32 10.26 11.42
CA PHE A 185 -11.76 9.31 10.40
C PHE A 185 -10.60 8.87 9.50
N TRP A 186 -9.83 9.83 8.99
CA TRP A 186 -8.76 9.54 8.04
C TRP A 186 -7.63 8.73 8.71
N MET A 187 -7.25 9.07 9.95
CA MET A 187 -6.30 8.29 10.73
C MET A 187 -6.79 6.84 10.91
N GLN A 188 -8.07 6.65 11.22
CA GLN A 188 -8.64 5.32 11.32
C GLN A 188 -8.61 4.55 9.99
N MET A 189 -8.84 5.21 8.84
CA MET A 189 -8.68 4.56 7.53
C MET A 189 -7.25 4.05 7.29
N LEU A 190 -6.23 4.79 7.74
CA LEU A 190 -4.83 4.33 7.70
C LEU A 190 -4.63 3.07 8.57
N ILE A 191 -5.18 3.07 9.78
CA ILE A 191 -5.12 1.94 10.70
C ILE A 191 -5.86 0.72 10.13
N ALA A 192 -7.03 0.92 9.51
CA ALA A 192 -7.85 -0.13 8.92
C ALA A 192 -7.09 -0.89 7.83
N SER A 193 -6.45 -0.14 6.92
CA SER A 193 -5.65 -0.71 5.83
C SER A 193 -4.49 -1.57 6.37
N ARG A 194 -3.85 -1.13 7.46
CA ARG A 194 -2.78 -1.89 8.11
C ARG A 194 -3.28 -3.12 8.84
N LEU A 195 -4.37 -3.01 9.60
CA LEU A 195 -4.97 -4.16 10.28
C LEU A 195 -5.43 -5.22 9.27
N GLU A 196 -6.00 -4.80 8.14
CA GLU A 196 -6.37 -5.72 7.06
C GLU A 196 -5.15 -6.40 6.43
N SER A 197 -4.08 -5.66 6.15
CA SER A 197 -2.82 -6.23 5.66
C SER A 197 -2.25 -7.26 6.65
N LEU A 198 -2.26 -6.93 7.94
CA LEU A 198 -1.83 -7.82 9.01
C LEU A 198 -2.72 -9.08 9.10
N GLU A 199 -4.04 -8.91 9.03
CA GLU A 199 -5.02 -10.02 9.09
C GLU A 199 -4.81 -11.00 7.92
N ARG A 200 -4.70 -10.46 6.70
CA ARG A 200 -4.51 -11.26 5.48
C ARG A 200 -3.17 -11.99 5.47
N SER A 201 -2.10 -11.34 5.90
CA SER A 201 -0.74 -11.91 5.87
C SER A 201 -0.49 -12.91 7.00
N SER A 202 -1.05 -12.67 8.19
CA SER A 202 -0.92 -13.59 9.33
C SER A 202 -1.89 -14.76 9.31
N ASN A 203 -2.97 -14.67 8.52
CA ASN A 203 -4.12 -15.57 8.57
C ASN A 203 -4.75 -15.67 9.99
N ARG A 204 -4.71 -14.58 10.76
CA ARG A 204 -5.32 -14.50 12.09
C ARG A 204 -6.33 -13.38 12.15
N LYS A 205 -7.41 -13.56 12.91
CA LYS A 205 -8.46 -12.55 13.08
C LYS A 205 -8.00 -11.42 14.01
N TYR A 206 -7.76 -10.22 13.44
CA TYR A 206 -7.50 -8.97 14.15
C TYR A 206 -8.69 -7.99 14.07
N ASN A 207 -9.89 -8.52 13.82
CA ASN A 207 -11.14 -7.75 13.79
C ASN A 207 -11.13 -6.57 12.79
N SER A 208 -10.35 -6.62 11.70
CA SER A 208 -10.28 -5.52 10.73
C SER A 208 -11.63 -5.26 10.04
N ALA A 209 -12.45 -6.31 9.86
CA ALA A 209 -13.81 -6.19 9.33
C ALA A 209 -14.74 -5.44 10.29
N CYS A 210 -14.68 -5.73 11.60
CA CYS A 210 -15.44 -5.01 12.62
C CYS A 210 -15.00 -3.54 12.67
N PHE A 211 -13.68 -3.30 12.70
CA PHE A 211 -13.12 -1.96 12.68
C PHE A 211 -13.58 -1.15 11.47
N ARG A 212 -13.57 -1.72 10.25
CA ARG A 212 -14.09 -1.04 9.05
C ARG A 212 -15.57 -0.71 9.11
N LYS A 213 -16.40 -1.58 9.71
CA LYS A 213 -17.83 -1.27 9.92
C LYS A 213 -18.01 -0.08 10.84
N LEU A 214 -17.24 -0.01 11.93
CA LEU A 214 -17.27 1.12 12.86
C LEU A 214 -16.80 2.42 12.18
N VAL A 215 -15.73 2.37 11.39
CA VAL A 215 -15.27 3.51 10.58
C VAL A 215 -16.36 3.95 9.60
N GLY A 216 -17.04 3.02 8.94
CA GLY A 216 -18.18 3.32 8.06
C GLY A 216 -19.35 4.00 8.79
N MET A 217 -19.68 3.57 10.00
CA MET A 217 -20.70 4.21 10.85
C MET A 217 -20.30 5.63 11.26
N GLN A 218 -19.02 5.89 11.51
CA GLN A 218 -18.54 7.25 11.78
C GLN A 218 -18.66 8.17 10.58
N VAL A 219 -18.34 7.69 9.37
CA VAL A 219 -18.53 8.48 8.13
C VAL A 219 -19.98 8.87 7.99
N PHE A 220 -20.90 7.93 8.22
CA PHE A 220 -22.33 8.21 8.18
C PHE A 220 -22.73 9.27 9.22
N GLY A 221 -22.27 9.12 10.47
CA GLY A 221 -22.51 10.10 11.54
C GLY A 221 -21.96 11.50 11.22
N PHE A 222 -20.74 11.57 10.68
CA PHE A 222 -20.11 12.81 10.24
C PHE A 222 -20.90 13.50 9.12
N MET A 223 -21.37 12.76 8.12
CA MET A 223 -22.19 13.32 7.04
C MET A 223 -23.51 13.88 7.57
N LEU A 224 -24.14 13.22 8.55
CA LEU A 224 -25.33 13.75 9.22
C LEU A 224 -25.03 15.03 10.01
N SER A 225 -23.93 15.08 10.78
CA SER A 225 -23.51 16.30 11.46
C SER A 225 -23.25 17.44 10.47
N ALA A 226 -22.58 17.16 9.35
CA ALA A 226 -22.31 18.16 8.32
C ALA A 226 -23.60 18.72 7.72
N VAL A 227 -24.59 17.86 7.43
CA VAL A 227 -25.92 18.29 6.94
C VAL A 227 -26.65 19.14 7.99
N ALA A 228 -26.67 18.71 9.25
CA ALA A 228 -27.31 19.47 10.34
C ALA A 228 -26.69 20.87 10.48
N PHE A 229 -25.39 21.00 10.26
CA PHE A 229 -24.72 22.30 10.27
C PHE A 229 -25.00 23.18 9.07
N VAL A 230 -25.07 22.60 7.86
CA VAL A 230 -25.49 23.38 6.68
C VAL A 230 -26.92 23.91 6.89
N VAL A 231 -27.81 23.11 7.49
CA VAL A 231 -29.16 23.57 7.86
C VAL A 231 -29.10 24.69 8.91
N LEU A 232 -28.23 24.58 9.92
CA LEU A 232 -28.03 25.62 10.91
C LEU A 232 -27.54 26.95 10.28
N LEU A 233 -26.55 26.89 9.38
CA LEU A 233 -26.05 28.06 8.65
C LEU A 233 -27.13 28.67 7.73
N ALA A 234 -27.90 27.83 7.05
CA ALA A 234 -28.99 28.29 6.20
C ALA A 234 -30.10 28.97 7.02
N ALA A 235 -30.45 28.41 8.18
CA ALA A 235 -31.41 29.00 9.11
C ALA A 235 -30.93 30.36 9.65
N GLN A 236 -29.61 30.53 9.85
CA GLN A 236 -29.02 31.80 10.26
C GLN A 236 -29.01 32.87 9.16
N GLN A 237 -28.88 32.49 7.88
CA GLN A 237 -28.87 33.45 6.77
C GLN A 237 -30.26 33.85 6.27
N GLY A 238 -31.30 33.09 6.63
CA GLY A 238 -32.68 33.34 6.20
C GLY A 238 -33.29 34.57 6.89
N HIS A 239 -33.10 35.77 6.33
CA HIS A 239 -33.69 37.01 6.84
C HIS A 239 -35.23 37.09 6.71
N GLU A 240 -35.86 36.22 5.91
CA GLU A 240 -37.32 36.26 5.65
C GLU A 240 -38.15 35.24 6.47
N LEU A 241 -37.51 34.36 7.23
CA LEU A 241 -38.23 33.42 8.12
C LEU A 241 -38.68 34.13 9.39
N SER A 242 -39.90 33.85 9.85
CA SER A 242 -40.37 34.37 11.14
C SER A 242 -39.45 33.90 12.27
N ASP A 243 -39.19 34.78 13.25
CA ASP A 243 -38.26 34.52 14.35
C ASP A 243 -38.56 33.18 15.08
N ILE A 244 -39.84 32.84 15.19
CA ILE A 244 -40.31 31.58 15.80
C ILE A 244 -39.83 30.35 15.03
N VAL A 245 -39.98 30.36 13.70
CA VAL A 245 -39.56 29.23 12.87
C VAL A 245 -38.03 29.11 12.88
N ARG A 246 -37.33 30.25 12.87
CA ARG A 246 -35.86 30.25 12.94
C ARG A 246 -35.35 29.63 14.24
N ASP A 247 -35.94 29.97 15.39
CA ASP A 247 -35.50 29.46 16.70
C ASP A 247 -35.80 27.96 16.87
N GLU A 248 -36.96 27.48 16.42
CA GLU A 248 -37.29 26.05 16.46
C GLU A 248 -36.36 25.22 15.56
N TRP A 249 -36.10 25.70 14.34
CA TRP A 249 -35.21 25.01 13.39
C TRP A 249 -33.76 25.04 13.87
N ALA A 250 -33.28 26.17 14.39
CA ALA A 250 -31.95 26.27 14.98
C ALA A 250 -31.79 25.34 16.17
N THR A 251 -32.79 25.27 17.06
CA THR A 251 -32.77 24.36 18.22
C THR A 251 -32.78 22.90 17.78
N CYS A 252 -33.61 22.54 16.80
CA CYS A 252 -33.68 21.18 16.26
C CYS A 252 -32.36 20.77 15.58
N ALA A 253 -31.81 21.64 14.72
CA ALA A 253 -30.54 21.43 14.05
C ALA A 253 -29.37 21.31 15.04
N TYR A 254 -29.34 22.14 16.09
CA TYR A 254 -28.34 22.07 17.15
C TYR A 254 -28.43 20.74 17.92
N ARG A 255 -29.63 20.32 18.34
CA ARG A 255 -29.83 19.02 19.00
C ARG A 255 -29.43 17.85 18.10
N ALA A 256 -29.80 17.90 16.82
CA ALA A 256 -29.41 16.89 15.85
C ALA A 256 -27.88 16.83 15.71
N ALA A 257 -27.22 17.97 15.52
CA ALA A 257 -25.76 18.06 15.41
C ALA A 257 -25.05 17.56 16.67
N PHE A 258 -25.58 17.86 17.86
CA PHE A 258 -25.06 17.36 19.13
C PHE A 258 -25.16 15.83 19.22
N VAL A 259 -26.34 15.27 18.94
CA VAL A 259 -26.56 13.81 19.00
C VAL A 259 -25.68 13.10 17.98
N THR A 260 -25.61 13.57 16.73
CA THR A 260 -24.79 12.95 15.68
C THR A 260 -23.30 13.05 15.99
N THR A 261 -22.85 14.16 16.59
CA THR A 261 -21.47 14.34 17.06
C THR A 261 -21.14 13.40 18.21
N ALA A 262 -22.01 13.31 19.23
CA ALA A 262 -21.85 12.40 20.35
C ALA A 262 -21.80 10.94 19.89
N MET A 263 -22.66 10.54 18.94
CA MET A 263 -22.63 9.22 18.33
C MET A 263 -21.33 8.98 17.55
N THR A 264 -20.89 9.94 16.73
CA THR A 264 -19.63 9.84 15.97
C THR A 264 -18.44 9.70 16.91
N TRP A 265 -18.41 10.46 18.00
CA TRP A 265 -17.40 10.37 19.04
C TRP A 265 -17.41 9.01 19.75
N LEU A 266 -18.59 8.48 20.11
CA LEU A 266 -18.73 7.15 20.69
C LEU A 266 -18.22 6.06 19.74
N PHE A 267 -18.58 6.11 18.46
CA PHE A 267 -18.05 5.16 17.49
C PHE A 267 -16.53 5.31 17.29
N ASN A 268 -15.99 6.52 17.38
CA ASN A 268 -14.55 6.77 17.37
C ASN A 268 -13.85 6.13 18.57
N LEU A 269 -14.43 6.27 19.77
CA LEU A 269 -13.96 5.61 20.99
C LEU A 269 -13.92 4.10 20.81
N VAL A 270 -15.04 3.50 20.38
CA VAL A 270 -15.15 2.04 20.19
C VAL A 270 -14.18 1.55 19.10
N ALA A 271 -14.09 2.24 17.96
CA ALA A 271 -13.14 1.89 16.90
C ALA A 271 -11.70 1.95 17.41
N SER A 272 -11.32 3.00 18.12
CA SER A 272 -9.98 3.16 18.67
C SER A 272 -9.64 2.07 19.68
N MET A 273 -10.59 1.69 20.54
CA MET A 273 -10.42 0.55 21.44
C MET A 273 -10.21 -0.75 20.66
N VAL A 274 -11.01 -1.03 19.63
CA VAL A 274 -10.82 -2.21 18.75
C VAL A 274 -9.43 -2.19 18.10
N ALA A 275 -8.98 -1.04 17.58
CA ALA A 275 -7.65 -0.90 17.01
C ALA A 275 -6.54 -1.16 18.04
N ILE A 276 -6.64 -0.59 19.25
CA ILE A 276 -5.67 -0.78 20.33
C ILE A 276 -5.60 -2.26 20.72
N PHE A 277 -6.73 -2.93 20.95
CA PHE A 277 -6.76 -4.35 21.29
C PHE A 277 -6.17 -5.22 20.18
N SER A 278 -6.47 -4.91 18.91
CA SER A 278 -5.92 -5.63 17.77
C SER A 278 -4.41 -5.45 17.62
N LEU A 279 -3.90 -4.23 17.78
CA LEU A 279 -2.46 -3.93 17.75
C LEU A 279 -1.73 -4.52 18.97
N ALA A 280 -2.32 -4.47 20.15
CA ALA A 280 -1.79 -5.09 21.37
C ALA A 280 -1.70 -6.61 21.20
N ARG A 281 -2.73 -7.24 20.61
CA ARG A 281 -2.70 -8.67 20.29
C ARG A 281 -1.56 -9.01 19.32
N SER A 282 -1.40 -8.21 18.26
CA SER A 282 -0.27 -8.36 17.32
C SER A 282 1.09 -8.24 18.01
N PHE A 283 1.24 -7.26 18.91
CA PHE A 283 2.45 -7.11 19.72
C PHE A 283 2.71 -8.33 20.62
N LEU A 284 1.68 -8.87 21.26
CA LEU A 284 1.81 -10.07 22.11
C LEU A 284 2.19 -11.31 21.28
N ASP A 285 1.61 -11.46 20.09
CA ASP A 285 1.98 -12.51 19.15
C ASP A 285 3.46 -12.39 18.74
N LEU A 286 3.91 -11.19 18.36
CA LEU A 286 5.32 -10.92 18.06
C LEU A 286 6.24 -11.15 19.26
N LYS A 287 5.80 -10.80 20.48
CA LYS A 287 6.55 -11.08 21.71
C LYS A 287 6.64 -12.58 21.98
N ARG A 288 5.62 -13.35 21.64
CA ARG A 288 5.65 -14.83 21.75
C ARG A 288 6.62 -15.41 20.73
N VAL A 289 6.48 -15.02 19.46
CA VAL A 289 7.33 -15.45 18.35
C VAL A 289 8.80 -15.09 18.60
N ALA A 290 9.09 -13.87 19.04
CA ALA A 290 10.45 -13.44 19.37
C ALA A 290 11.06 -14.22 20.54
N ARG A 291 10.27 -14.57 21.57
CA ARG A 291 10.77 -15.40 22.68
C ARG A 291 11.11 -16.81 22.22
N VAL A 292 10.27 -17.40 21.36
CA VAL A 292 10.53 -18.72 20.79
C VAL A 292 11.82 -18.68 19.95
N ALA A 293 11.96 -17.70 19.07
CA ALA A 293 13.17 -17.51 18.26
C ALA A 293 14.43 -17.31 19.12
N GLU A 294 14.35 -16.50 20.19
CA GLU A 294 15.46 -16.30 21.13
C GLU A 294 15.87 -17.60 21.87
N THR A 295 14.96 -18.56 22.05
CA THR A 295 15.27 -19.85 22.67
C THR A 295 15.78 -20.92 21.69
N THR A 296 15.59 -20.74 20.38
CA THR A 296 15.92 -21.75 19.36
C THR A 296 17.27 -21.53 18.67
N ASP A 297 18.21 -20.83 19.32
CA ASP A 297 19.52 -20.44 18.77
C ASP A 297 19.41 -19.74 17.41
N THR A 298 18.38 -18.91 17.25
CA THR A 298 18.10 -18.26 15.97
C THR A 298 19.09 -17.14 15.66
N ALA A 299 19.49 -16.98 14.40
CA ALA A 299 20.44 -15.95 13.99
C ALA A 299 20.00 -14.56 14.43
N MET A 300 21.00 -13.76 14.81
CA MET A 300 20.81 -12.43 15.37
C MET A 300 19.99 -11.52 14.47
N VAL A 301 20.11 -11.64 13.15
CA VAL A 301 19.42 -10.73 12.23
C VAL A 301 17.90 -10.97 12.21
N VAL A 302 17.46 -12.23 12.30
CA VAL A 302 16.03 -12.57 12.45
C VAL A 302 15.47 -12.02 13.76
N ILE A 303 16.23 -12.18 14.85
CA ILE A 303 15.87 -11.62 16.16
C ILE A 303 15.77 -10.09 16.09
N LEU A 304 16.70 -9.42 15.39
CA LEU A 304 16.67 -7.97 15.18
C LEU A 304 15.45 -7.54 14.36
N SER A 305 15.09 -8.29 13.32
CA SER A 305 13.90 -8.06 12.50
C SER A 305 12.62 -8.22 13.32
N LEU A 306 12.51 -9.27 14.14
CA LEU A 306 11.39 -9.47 15.06
C LEU A 306 11.32 -8.39 16.15
N ARG A 307 12.46 -7.97 16.71
CA ARG A 307 12.52 -6.88 17.69
C ARG A 307 12.09 -5.55 17.06
N ARG A 308 12.48 -5.29 15.81
CA ARG A 308 12.07 -4.11 15.04
C ARG A 308 10.56 -4.12 14.79
N ALA A 309 10.02 -5.24 14.32
CA ALA A 309 8.59 -5.45 14.12
C ALA A 309 7.80 -5.23 15.41
N ARG A 310 8.28 -5.80 16.53
CA ARG A 310 7.69 -5.65 17.86
C ARG A 310 7.68 -4.20 18.34
N ARG A 311 8.81 -3.48 18.23
CA ARG A 311 8.88 -2.04 18.58
C ARG A 311 7.92 -1.22 17.74
N PHE A 312 7.77 -1.56 16.47
CA PHE A 312 6.85 -0.87 15.58
C PHE A 312 5.38 -1.08 15.96
N ALA A 313 4.95 -2.33 16.20
CA ALA A 313 3.60 -2.62 16.68
C ALA A 313 3.30 -1.90 18.01
N ALA A 314 4.28 -1.85 18.92
CA ALA A 314 4.16 -1.11 20.18
C ALA A 314 3.98 0.40 19.96
N LEU A 315 4.84 1.02 19.14
CA LEU A 315 4.75 2.45 18.82
C LEU A 315 3.41 2.81 18.19
N GLN A 316 2.87 1.94 17.32
CA GLN A 316 1.54 2.15 16.75
C GLN A 316 0.44 2.07 17.80
N ALA A 317 0.44 1.03 18.65
CA ALA A 317 -0.54 0.88 19.71
C ALA A 317 -0.50 2.10 20.65
N THR A 318 0.70 2.52 21.07
CA THR A 318 0.90 3.72 21.90
C THR A 318 0.40 4.98 21.21
N GLY A 319 0.69 5.17 19.92
CA GLY A 319 0.22 6.34 19.17
C GLY A 319 -1.32 6.42 19.12
N VAL A 320 -1.99 5.30 18.86
CA VAL A 320 -3.47 5.23 18.86
C VAL A 320 -4.02 5.46 20.27
N SER A 321 -3.40 4.89 21.30
CA SER A 321 -3.82 5.11 22.70
C SER A 321 -3.67 6.57 23.14
N ILE A 322 -2.57 7.24 22.78
CA ILE A 322 -2.37 8.66 23.08
C ILE A 322 -3.41 9.49 22.34
N SER A 323 -3.62 9.24 21.04
CA SER A 323 -4.65 9.94 20.25
C SER A 323 -6.04 9.78 20.89
N LEU A 324 -6.42 8.56 21.26
CA LEU A 324 -7.68 8.27 21.95
C LEU A 324 -7.80 9.04 23.28
N PHE A 325 -6.77 9.03 24.10
CA PHE A 325 -6.75 9.75 25.37
C PHE A 325 -6.93 11.26 25.16
N LEU A 326 -6.22 11.84 24.20
CA LEU A 326 -6.36 13.26 23.86
C LEU A 326 -7.76 13.58 23.30
N THR A 327 -8.37 12.70 22.51
CA THR A 327 -9.77 12.86 22.04
C THR A 327 -10.78 12.81 23.19
N ILE A 328 -10.58 11.91 24.17
CA ILE A 328 -11.45 11.81 25.35
C ILE A 328 -11.40 13.08 26.18
N LEU A 329 -10.24 13.75 26.25
CA LEU A 329 -10.11 15.00 26.99
C LEU A 329 -10.57 16.22 26.17
N ALA A 330 -10.23 16.28 24.89
CA ALA A 330 -10.47 17.45 24.05
C ALA A 330 -11.95 17.67 23.73
N VAL A 331 -12.70 16.59 23.43
CA VAL A 331 -14.10 16.73 23.00
C VAL A 331 -15.00 17.26 24.13
N PRO A 332 -14.99 16.70 25.35
CA PRO A 332 -15.77 17.26 26.46
C PRO A 332 -15.35 18.69 26.82
N ALA A 333 -14.06 19.03 26.71
CA ALA A 333 -13.59 20.39 26.97
C ALA A 333 -14.15 21.40 25.94
N ILE A 334 -14.26 20.99 24.67
CA ILE A 334 -14.88 21.81 23.62
C ILE A 334 -16.39 21.94 23.86
N GLU A 335 -17.06 20.84 24.19
CA GLU A 335 -18.51 20.82 24.48
C GLU A 335 -18.86 21.68 25.71
N LEU A 336 -18.09 21.58 26.80
CA LEU A 336 -18.25 22.43 27.98
C LEU A 336 -18.04 23.91 27.64
N GLY A 337 -17.17 24.22 26.68
CA GLY A 337 -16.97 25.58 26.18
C GLY A 337 -18.12 26.09 25.31
N LEU A 338 -18.80 25.19 24.56
CA LEU A 338 -19.96 25.51 23.72
C LEU A 338 -21.26 25.62 24.51
N HIS A 339 -21.40 24.88 25.61
CA HIS A 339 -22.61 24.85 26.43
C HIS A 339 -22.75 26.05 27.38
N ARG A 340 -22.08 27.17 27.07
CA ARG A 340 -22.30 28.43 27.77
C ARG A 340 -23.74 28.87 27.52
N GLN A 341 -24.65 28.55 28.44
CA GLN A 341 -25.97 29.14 28.40
C GLN A 341 -25.79 30.66 28.49
N PRO A 342 -26.46 31.44 27.61
CA PRO A 342 -26.55 32.87 27.83
C PRO A 342 -27.16 33.04 29.22
N HIS A 343 -26.41 33.67 30.13
CA HIS A 343 -26.93 33.93 31.47
C HIS A 343 -28.27 34.66 31.29
N PRO A 344 -29.35 34.21 31.97
CA PRO A 344 -30.60 34.94 31.95
C PRO A 344 -30.29 36.38 32.33
N ALA A 345 -30.83 37.34 31.56
CA ALA A 345 -30.59 38.77 31.77
C ALA A 345 -30.74 39.07 33.28
N PRO A 346 -29.77 39.79 33.89
CA PRO A 346 -29.75 40.00 35.33
C PRO A 346 -31.12 40.51 35.78
N SER A 347 -31.78 39.77 36.66
CA SER A 347 -33.04 40.23 37.23
C SER A 347 -32.76 41.56 37.93
N PRO A 348 -33.61 42.59 37.76
CA PRO A 348 -33.35 43.95 38.27
C PRO A 348 -33.28 44.06 39.81
N VAL A 349 -33.41 42.96 40.55
CA VAL A 349 -33.32 42.92 42.00
C VAL A 349 -31.88 42.54 42.39
N GLY A 350 -31.08 43.54 42.75
CA GLY A 350 -29.67 43.40 43.07
C GLY A 350 -29.42 42.68 44.39
N ASP A 351 -29.22 41.36 44.35
CA ASP A 351 -28.66 40.60 45.45
C ASP A 351 -27.12 40.48 45.27
N PRO A 352 -26.32 41.22 46.04
CA PRO A 352 -24.86 41.23 45.91
C PRO A 352 -24.19 39.90 46.30
N SER A 353 -24.92 38.98 46.95
CA SER A 353 -24.38 37.66 47.30
C SER A 353 -24.24 36.72 46.10
N LEU A 354 -24.99 36.94 45.02
CA LEU A 354 -24.91 36.13 43.78
C LEU A 354 -23.68 36.48 42.93
N GLU A 355 -23.12 37.67 43.09
CA GLU A 355 -21.97 38.19 42.31
C GLU A 355 -20.66 37.46 42.66
N VAL A 356 -20.52 36.99 43.92
CA VAL A 356 -19.32 36.28 44.40
C VAL A 356 -19.23 34.86 43.82
N LEU A 357 -20.36 34.20 43.56
CA LEU A 357 -20.39 32.88 42.90
C LEU A 357 -20.02 32.99 41.41
N ALA A 358 -20.45 34.05 40.73
CA ALA A 358 -20.12 34.29 39.32
C ALA A 358 -18.61 34.55 39.08
N ALA A 359 -17.89 35.08 40.07
CA ALA A 359 -16.46 35.32 39.96
C ALA A 359 -15.62 34.02 39.98
N GLY A 360 -16.05 32.99 40.73
CA GLY A 360 -15.37 31.70 40.81
C GLY A 360 -15.47 30.87 39.53
N ASP A 361 -16.61 30.94 38.84
CA ASP A 361 -16.85 30.21 37.58
C ASP A 361 -15.92 30.67 36.44
N ASN A 362 -15.58 31.95 36.40
CA ASN A 362 -14.68 32.50 35.39
C ASN A 362 -13.25 31.92 35.50
N GLN A 363 -12.76 31.65 36.71
CA GLN A 363 -11.40 31.12 36.89
C GLN A 363 -11.29 29.67 36.44
N ILE A 364 -12.30 28.85 36.71
CA ILE A 364 -12.36 27.45 36.27
C ILE A 364 -12.44 27.38 34.74
N GLN A 365 -13.25 28.24 34.11
CA GLN A 365 -13.36 28.30 32.66
C GLN A 365 -12.03 28.67 31.99
N VAL A 366 -11.34 29.67 32.55
CA VAL A 366 -10.02 30.09 32.08
C VAL A 366 -9.08 28.89 32.12
N VAL A 367 -8.95 28.19 33.27
CA VAL A 367 -8.11 26.98 33.41
C VAL A 367 -8.49 25.88 32.41
N LEU A 368 -9.78 25.61 32.20
CA LEU A 368 -10.25 24.60 31.24
C LEU A 368 -9.86 24.94 29.79
N VAL A 369 -9.94 26.22 29.41
CA VAL A 369 -9.47 26.68 28.09
C VAL A 369 -7.97 26.48 27.94
N TRP A 370 -7.17 26.81 28.96
CA TRP A 370 -5.72 26.60 28.95
C TRP A 370 -5.36 25.12 28.78
N VAL A 371 -5.97 24.25 29.60
CA VAL A 371 -5.75 22.81 29.55
C VAL A 371 -6.17 22.26 28.18
N SER A 372 -7.30 22.70 27.65
CA SER A 372 -7.77 22.31 26.31
C SER A 372 -6.78 22.69 25.21
N LEU A 373 -6.15 23.86 25.30
CA LEU A 373 -5.18 24.31 24.30
C LEU A 373 -3.88 23.49 24.35
N VAL A 374 -3.38 23.17 25.54
CA VAL A 374 -2.22 22.29 25.70
C VAL A 374 -2.52 20.90 25.12
N ILE A 375 -3.68 20.32 25.45
CA ILE A 375 -4.13 19.03 24.91
C ILE A 375 -4.16 19.08 23.37
N GLN A 376 -4.66 20.17 22.80
CA GLN A 376 -4.75 20.35 21.34
C GLN A 376 -3.36 20.47 20.69
N ALA A 377 -2.43 21.22 21.29
CA ALA A 377 -1.05 21.28 20.82
C ALA A 377 -0.40 19.88 20.80
N CYS A 378 -0.58 19.12 21.88
CA CYS A 378 -0.10 17.74 21.98
C CYS A 378 -0.77 16.84 20.94
N ASP A 379 -2.06 17.00 20.69
CA ASP A 379 -2.82 16.23 19.71
C ASP A 379 -2.27 16.46 18.29
N PHE A 380 -2.06 17.70 17.86
CA PHE A 380 -1.52 17.99 16.52
C PHE A 380 -0.14 17.37 16.28
N LEU A 381 0.73 17.45 17.29
CA LEU A 381 2.08 16.87 17.24
C LEU A 381 2.02 15.35 17.25
N GLY A 382 1.22 14.77 18.15
CA GLY A 382 1.02 13.33 18.27
C GLY A 382 0.47 12.73 16.99
N ASN A 383 -0.53 13.37 16.40
CA ASN A 383 -1.16 13.00 15.14
C ASN A 383 -0.20 13.09 13.95
N SER A 384 0.57 14.18 13.85
CA SER A 384 1.58 14.35 12.79
C SER A 384 2.69 13.29 12.89
N ALA A 385 3.17 13.04 14.11
CA ALA A 385 4.15 11.99 14.37
C ALA A 385 3.58 10.60 14.07
N ALA A 386 2.33 10.33 14.47
CA ALA A 386 1.63 9.09 14.17
C ALA A 386 1.50 8.89 12.65
N ALA A 387 1.11 9.91 11.88
CA ALA A 387 1.04 9.83 10.42
C ALA A 387 2.41 9.57 9.77
N LEU A 388 3.48 10.18 10.29
CA LEU A 388 4.84 9.92 9.82
C LEU A 388 5.32 8.48 10.13
N LEU A 389 4.97 7.95 11.30
CA LEU A 389 5.30 6.58 11.69
C LEU A 389 4.43 5.55 10.95
N LEU A 390 3.13 5.84 10.82
CA LEU A 390 2.14 5.03 10.11
C LEU A 390 2.27 5.11 8.59
N SER A 391 2.92 6.12 8.03
CA SER A 391 3.25 6.08 6.60
C SER A 391 4.48 5.22 6.31
N GLY A 392 5.34 5.01 7.32
CA GLY A 392 6.70 4.49 7.14
C GLY A 392 7.58 5.40 6.27
N SER A 393 7.08 6.59 5.92
CA SER A 393 7.72 7.45 4.94
C SER A 393 9.10 7.85 5.36
N HIS A 394 9.41 7.98 6.66
CA HIS A 394 10.74 8.31 7.19
C HIS A 394 11.87 7.35 6.77
N ARG A 395 11.55 6.12 6.34
CA ARG A 395 12.53 5.10 5.94
C ARG A 395 12.77 5.03 4.44
N LEU A 396 11.90 5.64 3.66
CA LEU A 396 12.01 5.56 2.21
C LEU A 396 13.28 6.32 1.77
N PRO A 397 14.05 5.81 0.81
CA PRO A 397 15.08 6.63 0.19
C PRO A 397 14.42 7.88 -0.42
N VAL A 398 15.13 9.00 -0.43
CA VAL A 398 14.66 10.19 -1.14
C VAL A 398 14.80 9.87 -2.63
N ASP A 399 13.71 9.45 -3.26
CA ASP A 399 13.72 9.18 -4.70
C ASP A 399 14.06 10.46 -5.45
N SER A 400 15.11 10.38 -6.27
CA SER A 400 15.38 11.36 -7.31
C SER A 400 14.20 11.32 -8.28
N ARG A 401 13.27 12.27 -8.14
CA ARG A 401 12.20 12.50 -9.12
C ARG A 401 12.83 12.82 -10.48
N THR A 402 13.10 11.79 -11.28
CA THR A 402 13.18 11.94 -12.73
C THR A 402 11.77 12.29 -13.19
N SER A 403 11.65 13.42 -13.88
CA SER A 403 10.38 13.98 -14.39
C SER A 403 9.49 12.89 -15.00
N GLN A 404 8.39 12.54 -14.33
CA GLN A 404 7.41 11.57 -14.83
C GLN A 404 6.06 12.26 -15.03
N ASN A 405 5.61 12.23 -16.29
CA ASN A 405 4.23 12.41 -16.71
C ASN A 405 3.38 11.32 -16.03
N THR A 406 2.67 11.65 -14.96
CA THR A 406 1.75 10.75 -14.28
C THR A 406 0.53 10.50 -15.14
N THR A 407 0.58 9.45 -15.97
CA THR A 407 -0.61 8.87 -16.59
C THR A 407 -1.45 8.22 -15.50
N CYS A 408 -2.71 8.64 -15.37
CA CYS A 408 -3.64 8.17 -14.33
C CYS A 408 -3.86 6.65 -14.43
N GLN A 409 -3.44 5.89 -13.42
CA GLN A 409 -3.71 4.43 -13.32
C GLN A 409 -5.21 4.09 -13.33
N ARG A 410 -6.09 5.02 -12.98
CA ARG A 410 -7.55 4.83 -13.03
C ARG A 410 -8.13 4.97 -14.44
N CYS A 411 -7.33 5.45 -15.38
CA CYS A 411 -7.66 5.53 -16.80
C CYS A 411 -6.85 4.50 -17.61
N LEU A 412 -6.53 3.33 -17.01
CA LEU A 412 -6.11 2.20 -17.83
C LEU A 412 -7.25 1.92 -18.82
N PRO A 413 -7.01 2.07 -20.13
CA PRO A 413 -8.02 1.76 -21.12
C PRO A 413 -8.54 0.35 -20.80
N ARG A 414 -9.86 0.22 -20.62
CA ARG A 414 -10.52 -1.08 -20.70
C ARG A 414 -9.89 -1.77 -21.90
N ALA A 415 -9.28 -2.94 -21.69
CA ALA A 415 -8.51 -3.64 -22.71
C ALA A 415 -9.25 -3.47 -24.03
N ALA A 416 -8.61 -2.82 -25.02
CA ALA A 416 -9.24 -2.53 -26.29
C ALA A 416 -9.97 -3.81 -26.73
N PRO A 417 -11.27 -3.76 -27.06
CA PRO A 417 -12.04 -4.96 -27.37
C PRO A 417 -11.23 -5.73 -28.39
N SER A 418 -10.63 -6.84 -27.93
CA SER A 418 -9.76 -7.63 -28.77
C SER A 418 -10.67 -8.12 -29.86
N ILE A 419 -10.36 -7.78 -31.11
CA ILE A 419 -11.02 -8.38 -32.26
C ILE A 419 -10.98 -9.88 -32.00
N GLU A 420 -12.15 -10.46 -31.79
CA GLU A 420 -12.28 -11.89 -31.53
C GLU A 420 -11.62 -12.58 -32.72
N LYS A 421 -10.45 -13.18 -32.50
CA LYS A 421 -9.73 -13.84 -33.58
C LYS A 421 -10.65 -14.95 -34.05
N ALA A 422 -11.05 -14.91 -35.32
CA ALA A 422 -11.72 -16.03 -35.97
C ALA A 422 -10.70 -17.17 -36.09
N TRP A 423 -10.58 -17.95 -35.02
CA TRP A 423 -9.73 -19.13 -34.99
C TRP A 423 -10.38 -20.25 -35.79
N ASP A 424 -9.54 -21.06 -36.42
CA ASP A 424 -9.97 -22.37 -36.87
C ASP A 424 -10.61 -23.14 -35.69
N PRO A 425 -11.76 -23.81 -35.87
CA PRO A 425 -12.44 -24.51 -34.78
C PRO A 425 -11.57 -25.55 -34.06
N ALA A 426 -10.68 -26.25 -34.77
CA ALA A 426 -9.79 -27.24 -34.16
C ALA A 426 -8.65 -26.56 -33.38
N TRP A 427 -8.13 -25.43 -33.87
CA TRP A 427 -7.20 -24.60 -33.10
C TRP A 427 -7.83 -24.11 -31.79
N LYS A 428 -9.05 -23.56 -31.86
CA LYS A 428 -9.80 -23.11 -30.68
C LYS A 428 -10.05 -24.26 -29.70
N ALA A 429 -10.50 -25.41 -30.19
CA ALA A 429 -10.72 -26.58 -29.34
C ALA A 429 -9.43 -27.02 -28.62
N LYS A 430 -8.28 -26.99 -29.30
CA LYS A 430 -6.99 -27.30 -28.67
C LYS A 430 -6.56 -26.25 -27.65
N VAL A 431 -6.80 -24.97 -27.92
CA VAL A 431 -6.56 -23.87 -26.96
C VAL A 431 -7.41 -24.04 -25.69
N GLU A 432 -8.69 -24.34 -25.85
CA GLU A 432 -9.63 -24.60 -24.75
C GLU A 432 -9.19 -25.83 -23.95
N GLU A 433 -8.85 -26.93 -24.62
CA GLU A 433 -8.31 -28.14 -24.00
C GLU A 433 -7.04 -27.83 -23.18
N LEU A 434 -6.08 -27.08 -23.75
CA LEU A 434 -4.84 -26.72 -23.05
C LEU A 434 -5.09 -25.85 -21.82
N SER A 435 -6.08 -24.98 -21.86
CA SER A 435 -6.46 -24.12 -20.73
C SER A 435 -7.06 -24.91 -19.55
N LEU A 436 -7.65 -26.08 -19.85
CA LEU A 436 -8.19 -27.03 -18.88
C LEU A 436 -7.12 -27.98 -18.28
N ARG A 437 -5.84 -27.77 -18.59
CA ARG A 437 -4.73 -28.56 -18.02
C ARG A 437 -4.09 -27.86 -16.82
N GLY A 438 -4.92 -27.35 -15.93
CA GLY A 438 -4.50 -26.88 -14.61
C GLY A 438 -4.31 -28.03 -13.62
N MET A 439 -3.30 -27.91 -12.75
CA MET A 439 -2.96 -28.88 -11.70
C MET A 439 -3.06 -28.23 -10.33
N THR A 440 -3.73 -28.87 -9.37
CA THR A 440 -3.83 -28.32 -8.01
C THR A 440 -2.48 -28.40 -7.30
N LEU A 441 -2.23 -27.47 -6.38
CA LEU A 441 -1.04 -27.52 -5.53
C LEU A 441 -0.97 -28.82 -4.73
N ARG A 442 -2.12 -29.38 -4.34
CA ARG A 442 -2.24 -30.71 -3.71
C ARG A 442 -1.62 -31.80 -4.56
N SER A 443 -2.02 -31.90 -5.83
CA SER A 443 -1.47 -32.89 -6.76
C SER A 443 0.01 -32.64 -7.04
N LEU A 444 0.45 -31.37 -7.01
CA LEU A 444 1.85 -31.03 -7.20
C LEU A 444 2.72 -31.51 -6.03
N PHE A 445 2.22 -31.42 -4.79
CA PHE A 445 2.87 -32.05 -3.62
C PHE A 445 2.86 -33.57 -3.70
N HIS A 446 1.76 -34.18 -4.15
CA HIS A 446 1.72 -35.63 -4.37
C HIS A 446 2.78 -36.06 -5.40
N PHE A 447 2.91 -35.35 -6.53
CA PHE A 447 3.98 -35.60 -7.49
C PHE A 447 5.36 -35.47 -6.85
N TYR A 448 5.60 -34.40 -6.09
CA TYR A 448 6.88 -34.14 -5.44
C TYR A 448 7.28 -35.23 -4.42
N GLU A 449 6.32 -35.76 -3.66
CA GLU A 449 6.56 -36.79 -2.65
C GLU A 449 6.58 -38.19 -3.27
N ALA A 450 5.48 -38.57 -3.92
CA ALA A 450 5.20 -39.95 -4.29
C ALA A 450 5.92 -40.35 -5.58
N GLU A 451 5.93 -39.49 -6.59
CA GLU A 451 6.41 -39.85 -7.93
C GLU A 451 7.88 -39.48 -8.13
N LEU A 452 8.26 -38.26 -7.75
CA LEU A 452 9.60 -37.74 -7.96
C LEU A 452 10.67 -38.47 -7.14
N ARG A 453 10.34 -38.87 -5.90
CA ARG A 453 11.29 -39.53 -4.99
C ARG A 453 11.32 -41.06 -5.14
N SER A 454 10.34 -41.64 -5.84
CA SER A 454 10.23 -43.10 -6.03
C SER A 454 10.83 -43.59 -7.35
N MET A 455 11.49 -42.72 -8.13
CA MET A 455 12.00 -43.11 -9.44
C MET A 455 13.08 -44.20 -9.31
N PRO A 456 12.95 -45.32 -10.05
CA PRO A 456 13.99 -46.35 -10.08
C PRO A 456 15.25 -45.78 -10.73
N ASP A 457 16.41 -46.16 -10.18
CA ASP A 457 17.74 -45.84 -10.72
C ASP A 457 18.06 -44.34 -10.87
N TRP A 458 17.27 -43.45 -10.25
CA TRP A 458 17.52 -42.02 -10.25
C TRP A 458 17.09 -41.36 -8.93
N THR A 459 18.06 -40.78 -8.22
CA THR A 459 17.82 -40.09 -6.94
C THR A 459 17.70 -38.60 -7.18
N TYR A 460 16.53 -38.03 -6.90
CA TYR A 460 16.34 -36.59 -7.02
C TYR A 460 17.21 -35.79 -6.03
N ALA A 461 18.06 -34.90 -6.53
CA ALA A 461 18.84 -33.94 -5.75
C ALA A 461 18.28 -32.51 -5.91
N PRO A 462 17.59 -31.95 -4.90
CA PRO A 462 16.88 -30.66 -5.03
C PRO A 462 17.74 -29.44 -5.41
N LYS A 463 19.04 -29.49 -5.14
CA LYS A 463 19.98 -28.38 -5.39
C LYS A 463 20.59 -28.40 -6.78
N GLU A 464 20.68 -29.58 -7.40
CA GLU A 464 21.37 -29.78 -8.67
C GLU A 464 20.39 -30.01 -9.82
N HIS A 465 19.32 -30.78 -9.57
CA HIS A 465 18.37 -31.14 -10.62
C HIS A 465 17.46 -29.97 -11.01
N LYS A 466 17.57 -29.63 -12.28
CA LYS A 466 16.79 -28.62 -12.98
C LYS A 466 15.43 -29.18 -13.39
N THR A 467 14.54 -28.29 -13.78
CA THR A 467 13.20 -28.68 -14.23
C THR A 467 13.27 -29.58 -15.47
N ARG A 468 14.20 -29.32 -16.40
CA ARG A 468 14.42 -30.20 -17.56
C ARG A 468 14.82 -31.63 -17.17
N ASP A 469 15.62 -31.79 -16.10
CA ASP A 469 16.07 -33.10 -15.64
C ASP A 469 14.87 -33.89 -15.09
N VAL A 470 14.00 -33.21 -14.33
CA VAL A 470 12.73 -33.80 -13.84
C VAL A 470 11.78 -34.14 -14.99
N VAL A 471 11.68 -33.29 -16.02
CA VAL A 471 10.87 -33.61 -17.21
C VAL A 471 11.36 -34.89 -17.88
N ARG A 472 12.68 -35.00 -18.10
CA ARG A 472 13.31 -36.13 -18.81
C ARG A 472 13.32 -37.42 -18.00
N ARG A 473 13.62 -37.34 -16.70
CA ARG A 473 13.82 -38.50 -15.83
C ARG A 473 12.54 -39.00 -15.17
N VAL A 474 11.51 -38.16 -15.07
CA VAL A 474 10.32 -38.46 -14.27
C VAL A 474 9.05 -38.32 -15.10
N ILE A 475 8.77 -37.12 -15.60
CA ILE A 475 7.49 -36.83 -16.25
C ILE A 475 7.30 -37.67 -17.52
N ILE A 476 8.28 -37.66 -18.43
CA ILE A 476 8.20 -38.42 -19.69
C ILE A 476 8.07 -39.93 -19.42
N PRO A 477 8.93 -40.58 -18.59
CA PRO A 477 8.76 -42.00 -18.27
C PRO A 477 7.39 -42.34 -17.68
N LEU A 478 6.90 -41.56 -16.71
CA LEU A 478 5.62 -41.80 -16.06
C LEU A 478 4.43 -41.72 -17.01
N THR A 479 4.46 -40.84 -18.00
CA THR A 479 3.36 -40.68 -18.95
C THR A 479 3.55 -41.45 -20.26
N SER A 480 4.65 -42.18 -20.42
CA SER A 480 5.02 -42.88 -21.67
C SER A 480 3.97 -43.88 -22.16
N SER A 481 3.31 -44.59 -21.24
CA SER A 481 2.27 -45.58 -21.59
C SER A 481 1.00 -44.95 -22.17
N GLN A 482 0.73 -43.68 -21.86
CA GLN A 482 -0.46 -42.94 -22.29
C GLN A 482 -0.15 -41.91 -23.37
N GLU A 483 1.13 -41.62 -23.59
CA GLU A 483 1.61 -40.64 -24.55
C GLU A 483 0.95 -39.26 -24.37
N SER A 484 0.69 -38.88 -23.12
CA SER A 484 -0.05 -37.68 -22.74
C SER A 484 0.79 -36.70 -21.91
N SER A 485 0.26 -35.50 -21.69
CA SER A 485 0.77 -34.62 -20.63
C SER A 485 0.53 -35.24 -19.25
N TYR A 486 1.30 -34.82 -18.24
CA TYR A 486 1.15 -35.31 -16.87
C TYR A 486 -0.24 -34.98 -16.31
N VAL A 487 -0.72 -33.76 -16.56
CA VAL A 487 -2.01 -33.29 -16.03
C VAL A 487 -3.19 -34.11 -16.54
N VAL A 488 -3.14 -34.59 -17.79
CA VAL A 488 -4.22 -35.40 -18.39
C VAL A 488 -4.05 -36.90 -18.08
N SER A 489 -2.86 -37.32 -17.63
CA SER A 489 -2.61 -38.71 -17.32
C SER A 489 -3.41 -39.20 -16.12
N VAL A 490 -3.62 -40.52 -16.03
CA VAL A 490 -4.32 -41.14 -14.89
C VAL A 490 -3.61 -40.94 -13.54
N LEU A 491 -2.35 -40.52 -13.55
CA LEU A 491 -1.56 -40.23 -12.35
C LEU A 491 -2.01 -38.93 -11.68
N ASN A 492 -2.54 -37.98 -12.45
CA ASN A 492 -3.09 -36.74 -11.91
C ASN A 492 -4.59 -36.91 -11.60
N ARG A 493 -4.94 -36.78 -10.31
CA ARG A 493 -6.32 -37.02 -9.83
C ARG A 493 -7.25 -35.81 -9.97
N ASP A 494 -6.76 -34.68 -10.47
CA ASP A 494 -7.55 -33.44 -10.56
C ASP A 494 -8.60 -33.45 -11.68
N GLY A 495 -8.36 -34.23 -12.74
CA GLY A 495 -9.14 -34.16 -13.98
C GLY A 495 -8.92 -32.84 -14.73
N ALA A 496 -9.79 -32.56 -15.71
CA ALA A 496 -9.76 -31.31 -16.47
C ALA A 496 -10.19 -30.13 -15.59
N ARG A 497 -9.33 -29.11 -15.45
CA ARG A 497 -9.55 -27.92 -14.63
C ARG A 497 -8.91 -26.67 -15.22
N ASN A 498 -9.64 -25.56 -15.19
CA ASN A 498 -9.08 -24.26 -15.52
C ASN A 498 -8.03 -23.85 -14.50
N ALA A 499 -6.91 -23.32 -14.98
CA ALA A 499 -5.89 -22.76 -14.10
C ALA A 499 -6.27 -21.38 -13.58
N GLU A 500 -6.15 -21.18 -12.28
CA GLU A 500 -6.25 -19.86 -11.65
C GLU A 500 -4.95 -19.07 -11.83
N VAL A 501 -3.83 -19.77 -12.00
CA VAL A 501 -2.50 -19.19 -12.06
C VAL A 501 -1.69 -19.83 -13.18
N MET A 502 -1.17 -19.04 -14.11
CA MET A 502 -0.16 -19.48 -15.06
C MET A 502 1.24 -19.20 -14.51
N VAL A 503 2.15 -20.17 -14.63
CA VAL A 503 3.52 -20.05 -14.15
C VAL A 503 4.48 -19.92 -15.32
N THR A 504 5.10 -18.75 -15.46
CA THR A 504 6.23 -18.53 -16.36
C THR A 504 7.52 -18.89 -15.64
N HIS A 505 8.29 -19.82 -16.19
CA HIS A 505 9.53 -20.31 -15.60
C HIS A 505 10.56 -20.72 -16.65
N ASN A 506 11.83 -20.75 -16.26
CA ASN A 506 12.92 -21.29 -17.07
C ASN A 506 13.14 -22.76 -16.72
N TRP A 507 13.22 -23.65 -17.72
CA TRP A 507 13.54 -25.06 -17.50
C TRP A 507 14.96 -25.31 -16.98
N GLY A 508 15.85 -24.33 -17.18
CA GLY A 508 17.19 -24.32 -16.58
C GLY A 508 17.20 -24.00 -15.08
N ASN A 509 16.07 -23.60 -14.49
CA ASN A 509 15.93 -23.38 -13.05
C ASN A 509 15.89 -24.71 -12.30
N CYS A 510 16.44 -24.72 -11.08
CA CYS A 510 16.29 -25.82 -10.13
C CYS A 510 14.80 -26.13 -9.95
N PHE A 511 14.41 -27.41 -10.06
CA PHE A 511 13.00 -27.78 -9.97
C PHE A 511 12.39 -27.41 -8.60
N LYS A 512 13.20 -27.53 -7.54
CA LYS A 512 12.84 -27.09 -6.19
C LYS A 512 12.48 -25.62 -6.15
N ASP A 513 13.23 -24.75 -6.81
CA ASP A 513 12.99 -23.29 -6.80
C ASP A 513 11.71 -22.94 -7.56
N LEU A 514 11.39 -23.65 -8.65
CA LEU A 514 10.09 -23.57 -9.32
C LEU A 514 8.94 -23.92 -8.35
N LEU A 515 9.03 -25.08 -7.70
CA LEU A 515 8.01 -25.51 -6.74
C LEU A 515 7.89 -24.54 -5.56
N ALA A 516 9.02 -24.04 -5.06
CA ALA A 516 9.08 -23.05 -4.00
C ALA A 516 8.41 -21.74 -4.41
N ALA A 517 8.60 -21.28 -5.65
CA ALA A 517 7.92 -20.09 -6.17
C ALA A 517 6.40 -20.27 -6.22
N VAL A 518 5.93 -21.46 -6.60
CA VAL A 518 4.49 -21.82 -6.58
C VAL A 518 3.95 -21.86 -5.15
N VAL A 519 4.67 -22.49 -4.22
CA VAL A 519 4.29 -22.55 -2.80
C VAL A 519 4.25 -21.14 -2.19
N SER A 520 5.27 -20.32 -2.45
CA SER A 520 5.32 -18.94 -1.98
C SER A 520 4.24 -18.08 -2.61
N ASP A 521 3.84 -18.36 -3.84
CA ASP A 521 2.66 -17.74 -4.42
C ASP A 521 1.38 -18.07 -3.65
N ALA A 522 1.11 -19.36 -3.40
CA ALA A 522 -0.06 -19.79 -2.63
C ALA A 522 -0.09 -19.23 -1.20
N LEU A 523 1.09 -19.09 -0.57
CA LEU A 523 1.26 -18.48 0.77
C LEU A 523 1.28 -16.94 0.74
N ASN A 524 1.22 -16.32 -0.44
CA ASN A 524 1.35 -14.88 -0.63
C ASN A 524 2.65 -14.31 -0.03
N GLU A 525 3.75 -15.03 -0.22
CA GLU A 525 5.13 -14.63 0.07
C GLU A 525 5.76 -13.94 -1.14
N CYS A 526 6.58 -12.93 -0.89
CA CYS A 526 7.38 -12.30 -1.95
C CYS A 526 8.56 -13.21 -2.33
N SER A 527 9.25 -13.75 -1.32
CA SER A 527 10.41 -14.63 -1.51
C SER A 527 10.03 -16.10 -1.52
N PHE A 528 10.76 -16.90 -2.30
CA PHE A 528 10.65 -18.37 -2.28
C PHE A 528 11.74 -19.09 -1.50
N THR A 529 12.75 -18.43 -0.94
CA THR A 529 13.88 -19.13 -0.31
C THR A 529 13.47 -19.95 0.90
N LEU A 530 12.62 -19.41 1.79
CA LEU A 530 12.14 -20.16 2.94
C LEU A 530 11.37 -21.41 2.51
N ALA A 531 10.48 -21.28 1.52
CA ALA A 531 9.75 -22.41 0.95
C ALA A 531 10.69 -23.42 0.30
N ALA A 532 11.72 -22.97 -0.42
CA ALA A 532 12.73 -23.84 -1.03
C ALA A 532 13.48 -24.64 0.03
N LYS A 533 13.89 -23.99 1.13
CA LYS A 533 14.60 -24.66 2.23
C LYS A 533 13.71 -25.67 2.96
N LEU A 534 12.45 -25.30 3.23
CA LEU A 534 11.48 -26.22 3.83
C LEU A 534 11.09 -27.36 2.90
N LEU A 535 11.07 -27.20 1.58
CA LEU A 535 10.87 -28.33 0.64
C LEU A 535 11.99 -29.37 0.76
N GLU A 536 13.24 -28.94 1.00
CA GLU A 536 14.36 -29.86 1.25
C GLU A 536 14.23 -30.56 2.60
N ASP A 537 13.98 -29.79 3.66
CA ASP A 537 14.13 -30.27 5.03
C ASP A 537 12.84 -30.91 5.58
N ASP A 538 11.67 -30.33 5.29
CA ASP A 538 10.37 -30.71 5.85
C ASP A 538 9.19 -30.22 4.98
N TRP A 539 8.99 -30.85 3.83
CA TRP A 539 7.90 -30.46 2.92
C TRP A 539 6.51 -30.70 3.53
N GLN A 540 6.38 -31.65 4.48
CA GLN A 540 5.12 -31.95 5.17
C GLN A 540 4.62 -30.74 5.97
N PHE A 541 5.56 -30.01 6.59
CA PHE A 541 5.25 -28.76 7.26
C PHE A 541 4.63 -27.72 6.32
N LEU A 542 5.16 -27.56 5.10
CA LEU A 542 4.58 -26.67 4.09
C LEU A 542 3.18 -27.13 3.66
N PHE A 543 3.01 -28.43 3.42
CA PHE A 543 1.73 -29.01 3.06
C PHE A 543 0.67 -28.72 4.13
N GLU A 544 1.02 -28.88 5.41
CA GLU A 544 0.12 -28.62 6.53
C GLU A 544 -0.27 -27.14 6.64
N ILE A 545 0.68 -26.21 6.46
CA ILE A 545 0.37 -24.76 6.43
C ILE A 545 -0.57 -24.43 5.27
N LEU A 546 -0.32 -24.99 4.08
CA LEU A 546 -1.17 -24.80 2.91
C LEU A 546 -2.56 -25.40 3.11
N ARG A 547 -2.65 -26.55 3.79
CA ARG A 547 -3.91 -27.19 4.16
C ARG A 547 -4.71 -26.31 5.12
N GLN A 548 -4.08 -25.83 6.19
CA GLN A 548 -4.71 -24.96 7.18
C GLN A 548 -5.14 -23.61 6.59
N SER A 549 -4.42 -23.12 5.58
CA SER A 549 -4.79 -21.89 4.87
C SER A 549 -5.83 -22.10 3.75
N GLY A 550 -6.25 -23.35 3.49
CA GLY A 550 -7.21 -23.67 2.42
C GLY A 550 -6.68 -23.36 1.02
N ARG A 551 -5.36 -23.47 0.81
CA ARG A 551 -4.67 -23.09 -0.44
C ARG A 551 -4.17 -24.26 -1.28
N LEU A 552 -4.36 -25.49 -0.82
CA LEU A 552 -3.95 -26.68 -1.56
C LEU A 552 -4.70 -26.89 -2.87
N ASP A 553 -5.92 -26.36 -3.00
CA ASP A 553 -6.75 -26.56 -4.18
C ASP A 553 -6.61 -25.45 -5.23
N VAL A 554 -5.69 -24.49 -5.01
CA VAL A 554 -5.33 -23.49 -6.03
C VAL A 554 -4.71 -24.19 -7.23
N THR A 555 -5.23 -23.90 -8.41
CA THR A 555 -4.86 -24.60 -9.65
C THR A 555 -3.83 -23.80 -10.47
N TYR A 556 -2.71 -24.44 -10.78
CA TYR A 556 -1.58 -23.87 -11.52
C TYR A 556 -1.43 -24.51 -12.91
N TRP A 557 -1.19 -23.69 -13.93
CA TRP A 557 -0.73 -24.13 -15.24
C TRP A 557 0.78 -23.98 -15.30
N ILE A 558 1.49 -25.10 -15.41
CA ILE A 558 2.96 -25.16 -15.46
C ILE A 558 3.32 -25.96 -16.70
N CYS A 559 4.06 -25.36 -17.65
CA CYS A 559 4.27 -25.96 -18.97
C CYS A 559 4.95 -27.34 -18.91
N ALA A 560 5.83 -27.57 -17.93
CA ALA A 560 6.46 -28.88 -17.69
C ALA A 560 5.44 -30.02 -17.46
N PHE A 561 4.29 -29.72 -16.86
CA PHE A 561 3.24 -30.70 -16.55
C PHE A 561 2.08 -30.67 -17.56
N ALA A 562 1.71 -29.48 -18.03
CA ALA A 562 0.51 -29.25 -18.84
C ALA A 562 0.71 -29.59 -20.32
N VAL A 563 1.93 -29.41 -20.86
CA VAL A 563 2.26 -29.73 -22.25
C VAL A 563 2.54 -31.22 -22.40
N ASN A 564 2.06 -31.81 -23.49
CA ASN A 564 2.36 -33.19 -23.83
C ASN A 564 3.81 -33.30 -24.34
N GLN A 565 4.69 -33.77 -23.46
CA GLN A 565 6.12 -33.88 -23.75
C GLN A 565 6.44 -34.92 -24.84
N HIS A 566 5.52 -35.87 -25.09
CA HIS A 566 5.72 -36.96 -26.05
C HIS A 566 5.68 -36.51 -27.50
N ILE A 567 4.86 -35.51 -27.79
CA ILE A 567 4.77 -34.89 -29.13
C ILE A 567 5.71 -33.70 -29.29
N CYS A 568 6.49 -33.35 -28.26
CA CYS A 568 7.40 -32.21 -28.29
C CYS A 568 8.88 -32.62 -28.31
N ILE A 569 9.32 -33.38 -27.30
CA ILE A 569 10.76 -33.54 -27.04
C ILE A 569 11.20 -34.98 -26.73
N CYS A 570 10.30 -35.92 -26.49
CA CYS A 570 10.68 -37.17 -25.81
C CYS A 570 11.63 -38.10 -26.61
N HIS A 571 11.61 -38.05 -27.94
CA HIS A 571 12.41 -38.92 -28.82
C HIS A 571 13.84 -38.43 -29.09
N SER A 572 14.19 -37.23 -28.65
CA SER A 572 15.53 -36.67 -28.88
C SER A 572 16.09 -36.01 -27.63
N ASN A 573 17.34 -36.31 -27.34
CA ASN A 573 18.10 -35.65 -26.29
C ASN A 573 19.54 -35.37 -26.77
N PRO A 574 19.76 -34.26 -27.49
CA PRO A 574 21.08 -33.98 -28.06
C PRO A 574 22.09 -33.50 -27.01
N CYS A 575 21.65 -32.98 -25.86
CA CYS A 575 22.54 -32.24 -24.96
C CYS A 575 22.17 -32.24 -23.47
N ASP A 576 20.98 -32.67 -23.06
CA ASP A 576 20.61 -32.66 -21.64
C ASP A 576 21.27 -33.84 -20.93
N ARG A 577 22.20 -33.52 -20.02
CA ARG A 577 22.96 -34.48 -19.22
C ARG A 577 22.59 -34.38 -17.76
N ASP A 578 22.61 -35.54 -17.10
CA ASP A 578 22.48 -35.62 -15.66
C ASP A 578 23.67 -34.92 -14.97
N PRO A 579 23.45 -34.01 -14.01
CA PRO A 579 24.53 -33.22 -13.44
C PRO A 579 25.52 -34.04 -12.58
N PHE A 580 25.18 -35.27 -12.17
CA PHE A 580 26.07 -36.12 -11.38
C PHE A 580 26.80 -37.16 -12.22
N THR A 581 26.08 -37.82 -13.14
CA THR A 581 26.68 -38.88 -13.96
C THR A 581 27.30 -38.36 -15.25
N ASP A 582 26.98 -37.12 -15.64
CA ASP A 582 27.29 -36.54 -16.95
C ASP A 582 26.76 -37.38 -18.14
N GLU A 583 25.85 -38.32 -17.89
CA GLU A 583 25.24 -39.14 -18.94
C GLU A 583 24.04 -38.41 -19.55
N LEU A 584 23.80 -38.64 -20.84
CA LEU A 584 22.59 -38.16 -21.49
C LEU A 584 21.37 -38.82 -20.84
N HIS A 585 20.33 -38.03 -20.57
CA HIS A 585 19.04 -38.58 -20.16
C HIS A 585 18.49 -39.55 -21.22
N PRO A 586 17.80 -40.62 -20.78
CA PRO A 586 17.21 -41.60 -21.69
C PRO A 586 16.15 -40.96 -22.59
N VAL A 587 16.06 -41.44 -23.82
CA VAL A 587 14.99 -41.09 -24.77
C VAL A 587 13.81 -42.04 -24.60
N CYS A 588 12.60 -41.55 -24.85
CA CYS A 588 11.39 -42.36 -24.78
C CYS A 588 11.27 -43.26 -26.02
N ASN A 589 10.72 -44.46 -25.84
CA ASN A 589 10.44 -45.43 -26.91
C ASN A 589 8.93 -45.53 -27.23
N CYS A 590 8.15 -44.49 -26.94
CA CYS A 590 6.72 -44.46 -27.26
C CYS A 590 6.47 -44.36 -28.77
N GLY A 591 5.21 -44.54 -29.20
CA GLY A 591 4.80 -44.48 -30.60
C GLY A 591 4.53 -43.06 -31.11
N SER A 592 4.53 -42.05 -30.24
CA SER A 592 4.32 -40.66 -30.61
C SER A 592 5.39 -40.14 -31.58
N VAL A 593 5.08 -39.06 -32.29
CA VAL A 593 6.02 -38.39 -33.18
C VAL A 593 6.19 -36.95 -32.73
N ASN A 594 7.43 -36.49 -32.57
CA ASN A 594 7.71 -35.08 -32.27
C ASN A 594 7.19 -34.22 -33.43
N ILE A 595 6.31 -33.28 -33.12
CA ILE A 595 5.69 -32.40 -34.10
C ILE A 595 6.71 -31.31 -34.45
N PHE A 596 7.13 -31.31 -35.71
CA PHE A 596 7.96 -30.25 -36.27
C PHE A 596 7.07 -29.13 -36.81
N ASP A 597 7.19 -27.93 -36.23
CA ASP A 597 6.31 -26.79 -36.50
C ASP A 597 7.15 -25.51 -36.72
N PRO A 598 7.92 -25.44 -37.82
CA PRO A 598 8.88 -24.36 -38.05
C PRO A 598 8.23 -22.99 -38.30
N ASP A 599 6.97 -22.98 -38.71
CA ASP A 599 6.19 -21.77 -39.03
C ASP A 599 5.20 -21.39 -37.91
N GLY A 600 5.05 -22.23 -36.89
CA GLY A 600 4.18 -21.96 -35.75
C GLY A 600 2.69 -22.03 -36.09
N THR A 601 2.29 -22.77 -37.14
CA THR A 601 0.90 -22.84 -37.61
C THR A 601 0.25 -24.20 -37.38
N SER A 602 1.02 -25.23 -36.98
CA SER A 602 0.51 -26.57 -36.77
C SER A 602 -0.57 -26.63 -35.68
N ILE A 603 -1.75 -27.15 -36.01
CA ILE A 603 -2.83 -27.39 -35.04
C ILE A 603 -2.39 -28.43 -33.99
N ALA A 604 -1.55 -29.38 -34.39
CA ALA A 604 -1.11 -30.47 -33.51
C ALA A 604 -0.04 -30.02 -32.51
N SER A 605 0.75 -29.00 -32.84
CA SER A 605 1.76 -28.41 -31.92
C SER A 605 1.08 -27.75 -30.73
N GLU A 606 1.47 -28.06 -29.50
CA GLU A 606 0.89 -27.41 -28.31
C GLU A 606 1.61 -26.12 -27.93
N ILE A 607 2.88 -25.98 -28.30
CA ILE A 607 3.77 -24.89 -27.88
C ILE A 607 3.43 -23.58 -28.60
N ASN A 608 2.99 -23.65 -29.87
CA ASN A 608 2.61 -22.48 -30.65
C ASN A 608 1.27 -21.83 -30.21
N LYS A 609 0.55 -22.45 -29.26
CA LYS A 609 -0.76 -22.00 -28.76
C LYS A 609 -0.69 -21.19 -27.48
N PHE A 610 0.50 -20.97 -26.90
CA PHE A 610 0.63 -20.38 -25.57
C PHE A 610 -0.04 -19.01 -25.47
N ASP A 611 0.13 -18.14 -26.46
CA ASP A 611 -0.47 -16.80 -26.42
C ASP A 611 -1.99 -16.82 -26.49
N ASP A 612 -2.55 -17.69 -27.35
CA ASP A 612 -4.00 -17.83 -27.49
C ASP A 612 -4.60 -18.54 -26.26
N MET A 613 -3.86 -19.46 -25.64
CA MET A 613 -4.20 -20.09 -24.36
C MET A 613 -4.15 -19.09 -23.21
N MET A 614 -3.15 -18.22 -23.15
CA MET A 614 -3.09 -17.11 -22.20
C MET A 614 -4.27 -16.16 -22.36
N TYR A 615 -4.60 -15.81 -23.61
CA TYR A 615 -5.77 -15.00 -23.92
C TYR A 615 -7.06 -15.67 -23.44
N HIS A 616 -7.21 -16.97 -23.69
CA HIS A 616 -8.36 -17.74 -23.21
C HIS A 616 -8.43 -17.71 -21.67
N LEU A 617 -7.34 -18.06 -20.97
CA LEU A 617 -7.27 -18.04 -19.50
C LEU A 617 -7.58 -16.66 -18.90
N ALA A 618 -7.08 -15.59 -19.51
CA ALA A 618 -7.33 -14.22 -19.05
C ALA A 618 -8.81 -13.80 -19.22
N THR A 619 -9.47 -14.26 -20.28
CA THR A 619 -10.85 -13.88 -20.62
C THR A 619 -11.91 -14.75 -19.96
N THR A 620 -11.65 -16.03 -19.72
CA THR A 620 -12.64 -16.96 -19.15
C THR A 620 -12.47 -17.20 -17.66
N GLY A 621 -11.24 -17.15 -17.13
CA GLY A 621 -10.93 -17.57 -15.76
C GLY A 621 -10.42 -16.47 -14.82
N GLY A 622 -10.15 -15.26 -15.32
CA GLY A 622 -9.46 -14.23 -14.54
C GLY A 622 -8.06 -14.67 -14.10
N CYS A 623 -7.43 -15.55 -14.90
CA CYS A 623 -6.15 -16.15 -14.58
C CYS A 623 -5.07 -15.09 -14.37
N ARG A 624 -4.25 -15.27 -13.33
CA ARG A 624 -3.10 -14.41 -13.02
C ARG A 624 -1.79 -15.10 -13.40
N GLN A 625 -0.71 -14.34 -13.50
CA GLN A 625 0.61 -14.89 -13.81
C GLN A 625 1.54 -14.83 -12.60
N VAL A 626 2.27 -15.92 -12.37
CA VAL A 626 3.42 -15.99 -11.48
C VAL A 626 4.67 -16.17 -12.31
N ILE A 627 5.66 -15.33 -12.06
CA ILE A 627 6.96 -15.38 -12.74
C ILE A 627 7.96 -15.93 -11.73
N ALA A 628 8.35 -17.19 -11.92
CA ALA A 628 9.28 -17.91 -11.06
C ALA A 628 10.72 -17.69 -11.54
N VAL A 629 11.36 -16.64 -11.04
CA VAL A 629 12.70 -16.22 -11.48
C VAL A 629 13.77 -17.02 -10.75
N ASP A 630 14.68 -17.62 -11.52
CA ASP A 630 15.83 -18.33 -10.97
C ASP A 630 16.84 -17.37 -10.32
N GLN A 631 17.71 -17.91 -9.46
CA GLN A 631 18.69 -17.12 -8.71
C GLN A 631 19.69 -16.38 -9.61
N ALA A 632 19.94 -16.88 -10.83
CA ALA A 632 20.83 -16.26 -11.81
C ALA A 632 20.11 -15.19 -12.67
N PHE A 633 18.78 -15.08 -12.56
CA PHE A 633 17.92 -14.26 -13.42
C PHE A 633 17.96 -14.71 -14.90
N ASP A 634 18.35 -15.97 -15.15
CA ASP A 634 18.43 -16.55 -16.49
C ASP A 634 17.06 -16.58 -17.18
N LEU A 635 15.96 -16.57 -16.43
CA LEU A 635 14.60 -16.42 -16.95
C LEU A 635 14.47 -15.22 -17.90
N PHE A 636 15.07 -14.09 -17.55
CA PHE A 636 15.04 -12.90 -18.40
C PHE A 636 15.98 -12.97 -19.60
N THR A 637 16.81 -14.02 -19.69
CA THR A 637 17.61 -14.31 -20.88
C THR A 637 16.89 -15.26 -21.85
N ARG A 638 15.69 -15.75 -21.50
CA ARG A 638 14.90 -16.67 -22.34
C ARG A 638 13.82 -15.91 -23.10
N ALA A 639 13.90 -15.93 -24.43
CA ALA A 639 13.00 -15.18 -25.30
C ALA A 639 11.53 -15.58 -25.08
N TRP A 640 11.26 -16.89 -24.93
CA TRP A 640 9.92 -17.41 -24.64
C TRP A 640 9.34 -16.89 -23.32
N CYS A 641 10.11 -16.95 -22.22
CA CYS A 641 9.64 -16.46 -20.92
C CYS A 641 9.35 -14.95 -20.96
N VAL A 642 10.18 -14.17 -21.64
CA VAL A 642 9.97 -12.73 -21.79
C VAL A 642 8.75 -12.42 -22.67
N ALA A 643 8.52 -13.20 -23.72
CA ALA A 643 7.30 -13.08 -24.53
C ALA A 643 6.04 -13.35 -23.70
N GLU A 644 6.03 -14.38 -22.85
CA GLU A 644 4.92 -14.68 -21.93
C GLU A 644 4.68 -13.53 -20.93
N ILE A 645 5.74 -12.93 -20.38
CA ILE A 645 5.63 -11.78 -19.46
C ILE A 645 4.99 -10.58 -20.16
N ALA A 646 5.44 -10.27 -21.38
CA ALA A 646 4.90 -9.17 -22.15
C ALA A 646 3.44 -9.44 -22.58
N GLU A 647 3.12 -10.67 -22.95
CA GLU A 647 1.77 -11.07 -23.34
C GLU A 647 0.80 -10.99 -22.17
N ALA A 648 1.17 -11.48 -20.98
CA ALA A 648 0.37 -11.32 -19.77
C ALA A 648 0.08 -9.84 -19.45
N LYS A 649 1.08 -8.97 -19.61
CA LYS A 649 0.90 -7.51 -19.44
C LYS A 649 -0.10 -6.93 -20.45
N ARG A 650 0.02 -7.34 -21.72
CA ARG A 650 -0.89 -6.93 -22.81
C ARG A 650 -2.33 -7.37 -22.51
N LEU A 651 -2.50 -8.57 -21.95
CA LEU A 651 -3.77 -9.14 -21.53
C LEU A 651 -4.29 -8.60 -20.19
N GLN A 652 -3.56 -7.69 -19.55
CA GLN A 652 -3.88 -7.15 -18.21
C GLN A 652 -4.02 -8.24 -17.13
N MET A 653 -3.33 -9.38 -17.30
CA MET A 653 -3.24 -10.39 -16.24
C MET A 653 -2.51 -9.78 -15.04
N ASN A 654 -2.94 -10.12 -13.83
CA ASN A 654 -2.22 -9.72 -12.62
C ASN A 654 -0.90 -10.51 -12.56
N GLN A 655 0.24 -9.83 -12.64
CA GLN A 655 1.56 -10.44 -12.64
C GLN A 655 2.22 -10.32 -11.28
N THR A 656 2.77 -11.41 -10.76
CA THR A 656 3.53 -11.43 -9.52
C THR A 656 4.89 -12.06 -9.73
N LEU A 657 5.94 -11.39 -9.26
CA LEU A 657 7.32 -11.83 -9.38
C LEU A 657 7.74 -12.57 -8.10
N LYS A 658 8.22 -13.80 -8.23
CA LYS A 658 8.78 -14.59 -7.12
C LYS A 658 10.28 -14.71 -7.30
N LEU A 659 11.02 -14.26 -6.29
CA LEU A 659 12.48 -14.21 -6.27
C LEU A 659 13.01 -14.92 -5.04
N SER A 660 14.27 -15.35 -5.06
CA SER A 660 14.93 -15.90 -3.88
C SER A 660 15.09 -14.82 -2.81
N SER A 661 15.73 -13.70 -3.12
CA SER A 661 15.97 -12.63 -2.14
C SER A 661 16.07 -11.25 -2.78
N ARG A 662 15.96 -10.22 -1.95
CA ARG A 662 16.23 -8.83 -2.35
C ARG A 662 17.70 -8.63 -2.75
N ALA A 663 18.62 -9.35 -2.09
CA ALA A 663 20.04 -9.31 -2.42
C ALA A 663 20.30 -9.78 -3.86
N ALA A 664 19.55 -10.77 -4.35
CA ALA A 664 19.65 -11.24 -5.73
C ALA A 664 19.31 -10.14 -6.75
N ILE A 665 18.30 -9.30 -6.48
CA ILE A 665 17.99 -8.11 -7.32
C ILE A 665 19.19 -7.15 -7.33
N MET A 666 19.75 -6.84 -6.15
CA MET A 666 20.86 -5.89 -6.05
C MET A 666 22.10 -6.38 -6.79
N GLN A 667 22.40 -7.67 -6.74
CA GLN A 667 23.50 -8.27 -7.50
C GLN A 667 23.27 -8.25 -9.01
N ARG A 668 22.01 -8.35 -9.47
CA ARG A 668 21.63 -8.50 -10.88
C ARG A 668 20.99 -7.25 -11.50
N ALA A 669 20.94 -6.13 -10.79
CA ALA A 669 20.30 -4.90 -11.27
C ALA A 669 20.85 -4.46 -12.64
N ARG A 670 22.19 -4.49 -12.81
CA ARG A 670 22.84 -4.11 -14.07
C ARG A 670 22.49 -5.01 -15.26
N SER A 671 22.29 -6.31 -15.04
CA SER A 671 21.86 -7.22 -16.11
C SER A 671 20.43 -6.95 -16.54
N LEU A 672 19.58 -6.46 -15.63
CA LEU A 672 18.20 -6.12 -15.93
C LEU A 672 18.04 -4.76 -16.65
N GLU A 673 18.95 -3.82 -16.42
CA GLU A 673 18.98 -2.53 -17.12
C GLU A 673 19.25 -2.69 -18.62
N ASN A 674 19.86 -3.80 -19.04
CA ASN A 674 20.26 -4.06 -20.42
C ASN A 674 19.44 -5.20 -21.06
N LEU A 675 18.18 -5.37 -20.67
CA LEU A 675 17.32 -6.39 -21.30
C LEU A 675 17.07 -6.05 -22.76
N ASP A 676 17.44 -7.00 -23.63
CA ASP A 676 17.24 -6.94 -25.08
C ASP A 676 16.81 -8.32 -25.60
N VAL A 677 15.59 -8.39 -26.15
CA VAL A 677 15.02 -9.63 -26.70
C VAL A 677 15.84 -10.21 -27.85
N GLN A 678 16.61 -9.42 -28.58
CA GLN A 678 17.49 -9.91 -29.65
C GLN A 678 18.71 -10.66 -29.11
N SER A 679 19.13 -10.36 -27.88
CA SER A 679 20.25 -11.04 -27.20
C SER A 679 19.82 -12.32 -26.48
N MET A 680 18.51 -12.55 -26.32
CA MET A 680 17.96 -13.68 -25.58
C MET A 680 18.12 -15.01 -26.31
N ARG A 681 18.08 -16.10 -25.54
CA ARG A 681 18.19 -17.49 -25.98
C ARG A 681 16.81 -18.11 -26.17
N ALA A 682 16.65 -18.90 -27.22
CA ALA A 682 15.51 -19.79 -27.44
C ALA A 682 16.02 -21.24 -27.60
N THR A 683 15.11 -22.20 -27.74
CA THR A 683 15.46 -23.62 -27.93
C THR A 683 16.16 -23.81 -29.27
N SER A 684 15.68 -23.14 -30.31
CA SER A 684 16.33 -23.04 -31.62
C SER A 684 16.38 -21.59 -32.11
N GLU A 685 17.24 -21.31 -33.08
CA GLU A 685 17.27 -19.97 -33.71
C GLU A 685 15.96 -19.69 -34.47
N ALA A 686 15.32 -20.72 -35.04
CA ALA A 686 14.02 -20.60 -35.69
C ALA A 686 12.94 -20.08 -34.72
N ASP A 687 12.87 -20.63 -33.51
CA ASP A 687 11.95 -20.16 -32.46
C ASP A 687 12.20 -18.69 -32.10
N LYS A 688 13.48 -18.31 -31.99
CA LYS A 688 13.85 -16.92 -31.72
C LYS A 688 13.37 -16.00 -32.83
N GLN A 689 13.59 -16.37 -34.09
CA GLN A 689 13.11 -15.59 -35.24
C GLN A 689 11.58 -15.51 -35.28
N LEU A 690 10.87 -16.59 -34.92
CA LEU A 690 9.41 -16.59 -34.80
C LEU A 690 8.94 -15.56 -33.75
N ILE A 691 9.54 -15.55 -32.55
CA ILE A 691 9.22 -14.58 -31.50
C ILE A 691 9.53 -13.15 -31.96
N LEU A 692 10.71 -12.92 -32.54
CA LEU A 692 11.12 -11.60 -33.03
C LEU A 692 10.18 -11.10 -34.13
N SER A 693 9.80 -11.95 -35.08
CA SER A 693 8.85 -11.61 -36.14
C SER A 693 7.47 -11.28 -35.58
N LYS A 694 7.02 -12.00 -34.52
CA LYS A 694 5.77 -11.70 -33.83
C LYS A 694 5.81 -10.34 -33.13
N ILE A 695 6.91 -10.01 -32.46
CA ILE A 695 7.12 -8.69 -31.86
C ILE A 695 7.09 -7.62 -32.96
N GLN A 696 7.83 -7.80 -34.05
CA GLN A 696 7.89 -6.86 -35.18
C GLN A 696 6.52 -6.60 -35.82
N ARG A 697 5.62 -7.60 -35.83
CA ARG A 697 4.24 -7.43 -36.32
C ARG A 697 3.39 -6.50 -35.46
N THR A 698 3.67 -6.39 -34.17
CA THR A 698 2.88 -5.57 -33.24
C THR A 698 3.55 -4.24 -32.89
N THR A 699 4.89 -4.20 -32.86
CA THR A 699 5.68 -3.04 -32.45
C THR A 699 7.13 -3.14 -32.95
N SER A 700 7.92 -2.08 -32.84
CA SER A 700 9.36 -2.18 -33.11
C SER A 700 10.09 -2.87 -31.96
N ILE A 701 11.17 -3.59 -32.26
CA ILE A 701 11.98 -4.30 -31.24
C ILE A 701 12.47 -3.33 -30.14
N ASN A 702 12.97 -2.15 -30.53
CA ASN A 702 13.43 -1.14 -29.56
C ASN A 702 12.31 -0.64 -28.64
N LYS A 703 11.09 -0.48 -29.18
CA LYS A 703 9.93 -0.09 -28.39
C LYS A 703 9.53 -1.23 -27.44
N PHE A 704 9.52 -2.47 -27.90
CA PHE A 704 9.30 -3.64 -27.06
C PHE A 704 10.32 -3.72 -25.91
N ASN A 705 11.62 -3.56 -26.18
CA ASN A 705 12.66 -3.59 -25.16
C ASN A 705 12.48 -2.46 -24.13
N THR A 706 12.15 -1.24 -24.59
CA THR A 706 11.84 -0.12 -23.69
C THR A 706 10.62 -0.42 -22.80
N GLU A 707 9.55 -0.98 -23.38
CA GLU A 707 8.34 -1.36 -22.65
C GLU A 707 8.60 -2.51 -21.67
N LEU A 708 9.42 -3.48 -22.04
CA LEU A 708 9.86 -4.59 -21.19
C LEU A 708 10.69 -4.09 -20.00
N GLN A 709 11.68 -3.23 -20.26
CA GLN A 709 12.50 -2.64 -19.20
C GLN A 709 11.64 -1.82 -18.24
N SER A 710 10.69 -1.03 -18.76
CA SER A 710 9.72 -0.32 -17.91
C SER A 710 8.85 -1.29 -17.12
N LEU A 711 8.34 -2.35 -17.74
CA LEU A 711 7.54 -3.38 -17.07
C LEU A 711 8.31 -4.06 -15.94
N VAL A 712 9.60 -4.31 -16.08
CA VAL A 712 10.40 -4.98 -15.05
C VAL A 712 10.90 -4.01 -13.98
N LEU A 713 11.49 -2.88 -14.40
CA LEU A 713 12.30 -2.00 -13.56
C LEU A 713 11.60 -0.72 -13.07
N ASP A 714 10.43 -0.35 -13.61
CA ASP A 714 9.77 0.88 -13.16
C ASP A 714 9.51 0.81 -11.64
N GLN A 715 10.05 1.78 -10.91
CA GLN A 715 10.06 1.76 -9.44
C GLN A 715 8.67 1.81 -8.82
N ARG A 716 7.66 2.30 -9.57
CA ARG A 716 6.31 2.53 -9.08
C ARG A 716 5.33 1.43 -9.48
N SER A 717 5.48 0.92 -10.70
CA SER A 717 4.50 0.05 -11.35
C SER A 717 5.11 -1.18 -12.02
N GLY A 718 6.44 -1.29 -12.04
CA GLY A 718 7.15 -2.44 -12.57
C GLY A 718 7.05 -3.66 -11.65
N LEU A 719 7.43 -4.83 -12.17
CA LEU A 719 7.41 -6.10 -11.45
C LEU A 719 8.32 -6.09 -10.21
N LEU A 720 9.39 -5.28 -10.22
CA LEU A 720 10.28 -5.10 -9.08
C LEU A 720 9.84 -4.00 -8.11
N ALA A 721 8.78 -3.22 -8.41
CA ALA A 721 8.32 -2.15 -7.55
C ALA A 721 7.98 -2.66 -6.13
N SER A 722 7.36 -3.85 -6.04
CA SER A 722 7.03 -4.50 -4.76
C SER A 722 8.26 -4.91 -3.93
N TRP A 723 9.46 -4.88 -4.52
CA TRP A 723 10.72 -5.25 -3.87
C TRP A 723 11.58 -4.02 -3.50
N HIS A 724 11.51 -2.94 -4.28
CA HIS A 724 12.29 -1.73 -4.02
C HIS A 724 11.65 -0.84 -2.96
N ALA A 725 10.34 -0.61 -3.06
CA ALA A 725 9.61 0.30 -2.20
C ALA A 725 8.65 -0.49 -1.30
N MET A 726 9.21 -1.11 -0.26
CA MET A 726 8.40 -1.68 0.81
C MET A 726 7.66 -0.56 1.53
N ASP A 727 6.44 -0.28 1.07
CA ASP A 727 5.57 0.62 1.75
C ASP A 727 5.23 0.07 3.15
N SER A 728 4.71 0.93 3.99
CA SER A 728 4.49 0.53 5.36
C SER A 728 3.36 -0.51 5.54
N VAL A 729 2.48 -0.66 4.55
CA VAL A 729 1.45 -1.69 4.52
C VAL A 729 2.08 -3.06 4.19
N GLN A 730 3.04 -3.09 3.27
CA GLN A 730 3.85 -4.25 2.95
C GLN A 730 4.77 -4.65 4.11
N GLN A 731 5.34 -3.68 4.83
CA GLN A 731 6.09 -3.94 6.07
C GLN A 731 5.18 -4.59 7.13
N VAL A 732 3.96 -4.09 7.33
CA VAL A 732 2.99 -4.75 8.21
C VAL A 732 2.61 -6.14 7.68
N GLY A 733 2.56 -6.30 6.36
CA GLY A 733 2.43 -7.61 5.72
C GLY A 733 3.55 -8.57 6.10
N GLU A 734 4.82 -8.13 6.03
CA GLU A 734 5.97 -8.92 6.51
C GLU A 734 5.84 -9.32 7.97
N VAL A 735 5.44 -8.38 8.82
CA VAL A 735 5.18 -8.65 10.24
C VAL A 735 4.13 -9.75 10.40
N GLY A 736 3.03 -9.69 9.64
CA GLY A 736 2.02 -10.74 9.65
C GLY A 736 2.55 -12.09 9.16
N ARG A 737 3.39 -12.10 8.11
CA ARG A 737 4.04 -13.33 7.62
C ARG A 737 4.98 -13.93 8.66
N LEU A 738 5.78 -13.11 9.34
CA LEU A 738 6.63 -13.55 10.47
C LEU A 738 5.80 -14.14 11.62
N ILE A 739 4.65 -13.53 11.95
CA ILE A 739 3.73 -14.09 12.95
C ILE A 739 3.21 -15.45 12.49
N ARG A 740 2.77 -15.57 11.23
CA ARG A 740 2.27 -16.83 10.67
C ARG A 740 3.31 -17.94 10.75
N TRP A 741 4.51 -17.69 10.24
CA TRP A 741 5.62 -18.65 10.25
C TRP A 741 6.04 -19.02 11.66
N GLY A 742 6.19 -18.03 12.55
CA GLY A 742 6.62 -18.29 13.92
C GLY A 742 5.60 -19.00 14.79
N LEU A 743 4.31 -18.84 14.49
CA LEU A 743 3.26 -19.61 15.16
C LEU A 743 3.13 -21.02 14.57
N ALA A 744 3.27 -21.16 13.25
CA ALA A 744 3.24 -22.46 12.58
C ALA A 744 4.41 -23.35 13.04
N ASP A 745 5.59 -22.77 13.24
CA ASP A 745 6.79 -23.46 13.74
C ASP A 745 6.55 -24.20 15.07
N ALA A 746 5.58 -23.74 15.87
CA ALA A 746 5.20 -24.33 17.16
C ALA A 746 6.35 -24.52 18.15
N GLY A 747 7.48 -23.80 17.97
CA GLY A 747 8.68 -23.92 18.80
C GLY A 747 9.63 -25.04 18.38
N THR A 748 9.43 -25.66 17.21
CA THR A 748 10.35 -26.66 16.68
C THR A 748 11.67 -26.06 16.21
N GLY A 749 11.72 -24.75 15.94
CA GLY A 749 12.89 -24.04 15.45
C GLY A 749 13.20 -24.30 13.98
N LYS A 750 12.41 -25.12 13.27
CA LYS A 750 12.67 -25.51 11.87
C LYS A 750 12.55 -24.31 10.93
N VAL A 751 11.51 -23.50 11.11
CA VAL A 751 11.28 -22.29 10.32
C VAL A 751 12.43 -21.31 10.49
N TRP A 752 12.89 -21.13 11.73
CA TRP A 752 13.95 -20.17 12.01
C TRP A 752 15.27 -20.60 11.41
N LYS A 753 15.65 -21.87 11.57
CA LYS A 753 16.84 -22.45 10.90
C LYS A 753 16.77 -22.32 9.38
N ALA A 754 15.58 -22.52 8.80
CA ALA A 754 15.37 -22.36 7.37
C ALA A 754 15.46 -20.88 6.93
N TRP A 755 15.05 -19.95 7.79
CA TRP A 755 15.16 -18.51 7.56
C TRP A 755 16.61 -18.02 7.63
N GLU A 756 17.45 -18.59 8.48
CA GLU A 756 18.87 -18.18 8.57
C GLU A 756 19.64 -18.41 7.28
N ALA A 757 19.32 -19.48 6.55
CA ALA A 757 19.91 -19.75 5.25
C ALA A 757 19.44 -18.76 4.16
N HIS A 758 18.46 -17.88 4.45
CA HIS A 758 17.90 -16.93 3.50
C HIS A 758 18.65 -15.59 3.45
N GLU A 759 19.10 -15.10 4.61
CA GLU A 759 19.85 -13.84 4.73
C GLU A 759 21.34 -14.04 4.46
#